data_AF-A0A8H7LBQ6-F1
#
_entry.id   AF-A0A8H7LBQ6-F1
#
_cell.length_a   1.000
_cell.length_b   1.000
_cell.length_c   1.000
_cell.angle_alpha   90.00
_cell.angle_beta   90.00
_cell.angle_gamma   90.00
#
_symmetry.space_group_name_H-M   'P 1'
#
loop_
_entity.id
_entity.type
_entity.pdbx_description
1 polymer ?
#
loop_
_entity_poly.entity_id
_entity_poly.type
_entity_poly.pdbx_seq_one_letter_code
_entity_poly.pdbx_strand_id
1 'polypeptide(L)'
;MKLEDINLRDPIKIGYYDPFSAFSSIKDDFSANFPLSNLHWRYNPLKPVKSIPLLPVRLVEEVPSLHAKNTSEISLPLDNVYARLMVVKSTDIDTYRSQVRPLIIEWLKSLVKPQNVLWAIILVNPAGKRDKKSSIIKMSIFDKLNMDFGHDGKQLLVLDIRQEEEISPAHPRKQVLKVYEDYPDEISKLEVYNEVVGILKLLVLCTFDKRYMDSTRVIEKLKLTSKSNPADKIELLQEEMRLASTFNDMRCLDESLDLYETLYAELIHLGSGEASSTSIPTVLKNIDYTNFQPESITNEIDPYYQFCRAVEQRAPIDMFAVRLGLFAKISILLQMLANFATSISISSIYMSSLLQKATAFLNEVSQSSLDSIKKDQWLYAMADFYLNLPLARKLVELDKAQAEAGDGISNTSGILEYTAELKLLKRLLLTKFGKTQGFESPTNYVFLESVPIDPSENPKTDTHDLAVRELAESLKDQTAFEDSFARLTISAIEDFANCERIKTIDVLSIDLAMLHFKKREYKEALDILQTSYDYFIENGWNYLGGVLLEVFSECILHVKPENSTELMNTTLELFVSLNDCKGAPLGINNYNLIKNKSERLKLFHRLKSISESLDVYHESQLDRVFKVEILPHIDMNANDGRYYIQVKIQNKFGIKIELLKVVVTFVSADDLSDISIPFTNTDISLSGEGYTLINLSTNFYYSESLKLDKISVEMTDKLVFSTMIDVCPTDGDHTVIHHTTTEEVSPRLPSPQSVTIQMFPFPDLFRVEFMSPKAVSLGTNALECVVHSGPKDIENLAISIVTSTHGLQLSDNSEQFNCDRLGAGKQMNLTFHCNTGVKIVGIKVTCHYEIDGERYEYHFQDSHDLSLKVSVSVQDIFRTESIYSKFQIGCVNSHNPVRIRKCDYKCTQQKFDVKRLSTIDKDNLSLMAFGEQPAFVFYKVTPITRSFDSSDALDFMIQFSDLESECKQIVRAAIQHELKKRGKLKYIFMLTGILSELQFDLIQYSVENTVHVLNAASCSKSMNKIISRLTPPKDRSDISDVLLLILHDGQIIGPLDLLLDALCELHISVPVPCLNTLHHVEFIVAEKGPYILGEPINTRLVVKSNSKWSGLLSNELLASSSPDRRLQHDLKAFELTVINEEDWLISGCKRQNIYIDSGEAINSFDVCLIPLNAGELLLPKVTMKAVNDESGTMDVIQENGLETLSVIAKLENVAFTF
;
A
#
# COMPACT_ATOMS: atom_id res chain seq x y z
N MET A 1 -26.79 22.96 -48.77
CA MET A 1 -27.27 21.75 -49.45
C MET A 1 -28.34 21.13 -48.56
N LYS A 2 -29.55 20.87 -49.04
CA LYS A 2 -30.60 20.25 -48.19
C LYS A 2 -30.19 18.79 -47.92
N LEU A 3 -30.52 18.23 -46.75
CA LEU A 3 -30.20 16.81 -46.43
C LEU A 3 -30.73 15.85 -47.51
N GLU A 4 -31.81 16.23 -48.19
CA GLU A 4 -32.42 15.50 -49.31
C GLU A 4 -31.52 15.48 -50.56
N ASP A 5 -30.72 16.53 -50.79
CA ASP A 5 -29.83 16.64 -51.95
C ASP A 5 -28.61 15.70 -51.84
N ILE A 6 -28.15 15.39 -50.61
CA ILE A 6 -27.02 14.49 -50.35
C ILE A 6 -27.36 13.06 -50.78
N ASN A 7 -28.61 12.63 -50.54
CA ASN A 7 -29.09 11.29 -50.89
C ASN A 7 -29.26 11.10 -52.41
N LEU A 8 -29.35 12.20 -53.15
CA LEU A 8 -29.52 12.24 -54.60
C LEU A 8 -28.21 12.61 -55.35
N ARG A 9 -27.09 12.82 -54.63
CA ARG A 9 -25.76 13.02 -55.23
C ARG A 9 -25.35 11.77 -56.03
N ASP A 10 -24.68 11.98 -57.16
CA ASP A 10 -24.13 10.93 -58.03
C ASP A 10 -25.14 9.83 -58.42
N PRO A 11 -26.25 10.17 -59.11
CA PRO A 11 -27.22 9.17 -59.57
C PRO A 11 -26.63 8.29 -60.67
N ILE A 12 -27.01 7.01 -60.69
CA ILE A 12 -26.66 6.12 -61.78
C ILE A 12 -27.33 6.58 -63.08
N LYS A 13 -26.69 6.31 -64.21
CA LYS A 13 -27.19 6.70 -65.53
C LYS A 13 -27.87 5.51 -66.22
N ILE A 14 -28.99 5.80 -66.87
CA ILE A 14 -29.58 4.91 -67.88
C ILE A 14 -29.48 5.64 -69.22
N GLY A 15 -28.66 5.08 -70.11
CA GLY A 15 -28.48 5.59 -71.45
C GLY A 15 -29.70 5.27 -72.29
N TYR A 16 -30.20 6.21 -73.09
CA TYR A 16 -31.24 5.92 -74.08
C TYR A 16 -30.89 6.47 -75.45
N TYR A 17 -31.34 5.78 -76.51
CA TYR A 17 -31.26 6.25 -77.88
C TYR A 17 -32.66 6.31 -78.48
N ASP A 18 -33.06 7.51 -78.94
CA ASP A 18 -34.39 7.76 -79.51
C ASP A 18 -34.28 8.39 -80.92
N PRO A 19 -33.94 7.59 -81.95
CA PRO A 19 -33.81 8.08 -83.33
C PRO A 19 -35.11 8.62 -83.94
N PHE A 20 -36.26 8.38 -83.31
CA PHE A 20 -37.58 8.72 -83.85
C PHE A 20 -38.33 9.76 -83.00
N SER A 21 -37.67 10.35 -81.99
CA SER A 21 -38.28 11.31 -81.05
C SER A 21 -39.54 10.78 -80.35
N ALA A 22 -39.64 9.46 -80.18
CA ALA A 22 -40.77 8.75 -79.59
C ALA A 22 -40.73 8.71 -78.06
N PHE A 23 -39.60 9.03 -77.43
CA PHE A 23 -39.44 9.03 -75.97
C PHE A 23 -40.16 10.20 -75.31
N SER A 24 -40.31 11.33 -76.02
CA SER A 24 -40.97 12.55 -75.54
C SER A 24 -42.39 12.31 -75.00
N SER A 25 -43.14 11.37 -75.56
CA SER A 25 -44.51 11.05 -75.13
C SER A 25 -44.60 10.17 -73.88
N ILE A 26 -43.51 9.48 -73.51
CA ILE A 26 -43.48 8.53 -72.38
C ILE A 26 -42.49 8.94 -71.28
N LYS A 27 -41.73 10.03 -71.48
CA LYS A 27 -40.65 10.47 -70.59
C LYS A 27 -41.13 10.79 -69.17
N ASP A 28 -42.28 11.43 -69.03
CA ASP A 28 -42.82 11.82 -67.71
C ASP A 28 -43.22 10.59 -66.90
N ASP A 29 -43.79 9.57 -67.56
CA ASP A 29 -44.14 8.30 -66.92
C ASP A 29 -42.90 7.50 -66.47
N PHE A 30 -41.82 7.52 -67.26
CA PHE A 30 -40.53 6.95 -66.83
C PHE A 30 -39.95 7.72 -65.64
N SER A 31 -40.00 9.05 -65.69
CA SER A 31 -39.42 9.91 -64.66
C SER A 31 -40.18 9.82 -63.33
N ALA A 32 -41.50 9.59 -63.36
CA ALA A 32 -42.32 9.37 -62.18
C ALA A 32 -41.96 8.10 -61.39
N ASN A 33 -41.28 7.15 -62.03
CA ASN A 33 -40.82 5.89 -61.43
C ASN A 33 -39.38 5.96 -60.89
N PHE A 34 -38.72 7.12 -60.97
CA PHE A 34 -37.40 7.35 -60.39
C PHE A 34 -37.49 8.24 -59.15
N PRO A 35 -36.65 8.01 -58.12
CA PRO A 35 -35.63 6.96 -57.98
C PRO A 35 -36.21 5.54 -57.91
N LEU A 36 -35.44 4.53 -58.33
CA LEU A 36 -35.86 3.13 -58.23
C LEU A 36 -35.86 2.70 -56.76
N SER A 37 -36.92 2.07 -56.29
CA SER A 37 -37.04 1.61 -54.89
C SER A 37 -37.09 0.08 -54.76
N ASN A 38 -36.72 -0.44 -53.59
CA ASN A 38 -36.82 -1.87 -53.25
C ASN A 38 -36.12 -2.79 -54.26
N LEU A 39 -34.84 -2.55 -54.54
CA LEU A 39 -34.03 -3.52 -55.29
C LEU A 39 -33.43 -4.52 -54.31
N HIS A 40 -33.37 -5.80 -54.72
CA HIS A 40 -32.80 -6.86 -53.90
C HIS A 40 -31.70 -7.56 -54.68
N TRP A 41 -30.47 -7.47 -54.18
CA TRP A 41 -29.30 -8.08 -54.81
C TRP A 41 -28.82 -9.29 -54.01
N ARG A 42 -28.50 -10.37 -54.73
CA ARG A 42 -27.96 -11.61 -54.17
C ARG A 42 -26.98 -12.23 -55.16
N TYR A 43 -25.69 -12.00 -54.95
CA TYR A 43 -24.63 -12.55 -55.81
C TYR A 43 -24.30 -14.02 -55.50
N ASN A 44 -24.56 -14.49 -54.27
CA ASN A 44 -24.30 -15.87 -53.86
C ASN A 44 -25.54 -16.46 -53.15
N PRO A 45 -26.03 -17.64 -53.57
CA PRO A 45 -27.15 -18.32 -52.91
C PRO A 45 -26.89 -18.64 -51.44
N LEU A 46 -25.65 -18.68 -50.96
CA LEU A 46 -25.30 -18.91 -49.56
C LEU A 46 -25.16 -17.62 -48.73
N LYS A 47 -25.22 -16.43 -49.36
CA LYS A 47 -25.09 -15.13 -48.71
C LYS A 47 -26.46 -14.46 -48.52
N PRO A 48 -26.62 -13.60 -47.50
CA PRO A 48 -27.87 -12.86 -47.28
C PRO A 48 -28.19 -11.94 -48.46
N VAL A 49 -29.48 -11.75 -48.73
CA VAL A 49 -29.97 -10.81 -49.75
C VAL A 49 -29.73 -9.39 -49.23
N LYS A 50 -29.13 -8.53 -50.05
CA LYS A 50 -28.99 -7.10 -49.76
C LYS A 50 -30.16 -6.33 -50.35
N SER A 51 -30.75 -5.44 -49.55
CA SER A 51 -31.86 -4.60 -49.98
C SER A 51 -31.38 -3.18 -50.19
N ILE A 52 -31.64 -2.63 -51.37
CA ILE A 52 -31.36 -1.25 -51.75
C ILE A 52 -32.71 -0.51 -51.72
N PRO A 53 -32.97 0.29 -50.68
CA PRO A 53 -34.29 0.91 -50.47
C PRO A 53 -34.58 1.98 -51.53
N LEU A 54 -33.56 2.76 -51.91
CA LEU A 54 -33.68 3.88 -52.84
C LEU A 54 -32.42 4.00 -53.69
N LEU A 55 -32.58 4.03 -55.02
CA LEU A 55 -31.51 4.14 -56.00
C LEU A 55 -31.78 5.33 -56.93
N PRO A 56 -31.03 6.44 -56.81
CA PRO A 56 -31.16 7.60 -57.69
C PRO A 56 -30.76 7.28 -59.13
N VAL A 57 -31.62 7.61 -60.08
CA VAL A 57 -31.44 7.32 -61.50
C VAL A 57 -31.58 8.59 -62.33
N ARG A 58 -30.71 8.76 -63.32
CA ARG A 58 -30.76 9.83 -64.32
C ARG A 58 -30.76 9.26 -65.73
N LEU A 59 -31.71 9.70 -66.55
CA LEU A 59 -31.73 9.37 -67.98
C LEU A 59 -30.76 10.27 -68.77
N VAL A 60 -29.99 9.66 -69.67
CA VAL A 60 -29.02 10.37 -70.53
C VAL A 60 -29.19 9.90 -71.97
N GLU A 61 -29.33 10.81 -72.92
CA GLU A 61 -29.42 10.46 -74.34
C GLU A 61 -28.03 10.17 -74.93
N GLU A 62 -27.88 9.02 -75.58
CA GLU A 62 -26.65 8.58 -76.24
C GLU A 62 -26.92 8.33 -77.73
N VAL A 63 -26.20 9.02 -78.62
CA VAL A 63 -26.35 8.86 -80.08
C VAL A 63 -25.18 8.05 -80.65
N PRO A 64 -25.43 6.94 -81.37
CA PRO A 64 -24.39 6.21 -82.11
C PRO A 64 -23.67 7.11 -83.12
N SER A 65 -22.40 7.42 -82.89
CA SER A 65 -21.57 8.23 -83.81
C SER A 65 -20.62 7.36 -84.63
N LEU A 66 -20.60 7.56 -85.96
CA LEU A 66 -19.67 6.90 -86.89
C LEU A 66 -18.21 7.37 -86.75
N HIS A 67 -17.94 8.48 -86.04
CA HIS A 67 -16.59 9.03 -85.83
C HIS A 67 -16.00 8.71 -84.46
N ALA A 68 -16.74 8.04 -83.57
CA ALA A 68 -16.25 7.61 -82.26
C ALA A 68 -15.36 6.34 -82.32
N LYS A 69 -14.58 6.16 -83.40
CA LYS A 69 -13.65 5.02 -83.56
C LYS A 69 -12.23 5.30 -83.07
N ASN A 70 -11.92 6.52 -82.62
CA ASN A 70 -10.58 6.91 -82.16
C ASN A 70 -10.63 7.81 -80.91
N THR A 71 -11.49 7.51 -79.94
CA THR A 71 -11.16 7.87 -78.56
C THR A 71 -10.55 6.62 -77.97
N SER A 72 -9.23 6.53 -78.02
CA SER A 72 -8.45 5.68 -77.12
C SER A 72 -9.06 5.74 -75.72
N GLU A 73 -9.08 4.61 -75.01
CA GLU A 73 -9.65 4.31 -73.67
C GLU A 73 -9.37 5.35 -72.55
N ILE A 74 -8.63 6.40 -72.86
CA ILE A 74 -7.96 7.41 -72.04
C ILE A 74 -8.90 8.51 -71.50
N SER A 75 -10.22 8.43 -71.71
CA SER A 75 -11.14 9.49 -71.27
C SER A 75 -12.57 9.04 -70.98
N LEU A 76 -12.77 8.05 -70.11
CA LEU A 76 -14.07 7.89 -69.46
C LEU A 76 -13.88 7.94 -67.93
N PRO A 77 -14.51 8.90 -67.22
CA PRO A 77 -14.87 8.72 -65.81
C PRO A 77 -15.55 7.36 -65.67
N LEU A 78 -15.44 6.68 -64.51
CA LEU A 78 -16.11 5.42 -64.26
C LEU A 78 -17.49 5.42 -64.92
N ASP A 79 -17.71 4.55 -65.91
CA ASP A 79 -18.92 4.60 -66.72
C ASP A 79 -20.11 4.21 -65.86
N ASN A 80 -20.75 5.20 -65.26
CA ASN A 80 -21.90 5.02 -64.37
C ASN A 80 -23.19 4.75 -65.16
N VAL A 81 -23.11 4.23 -66.40
CA VAL A 81 -24.27 3.76 -67.18
C VAL A 81 -24.54 2.29 -66.86
N TYR A 82 -25.69 1.99 -66.27
CA TYR A 82 -26.04 0.63 -65.80
C TYR A 82 -27.06 -0.09 -66.68
N ALA A 83 -27.77 0.64 -67.55
CA ALA A 83 -28.67 0.07 -68.54
C ALA A 83 -28.73 0.96 -69.78
N ARG A 84 -28.92 0.34 -70.95
CA ARG A 84 -29.13 1.04 -72.22
C ARG A 84 -30.48 0.73 -72.83
N LEU A 85 -31.22 1.77 -73.22
CA LEU A 85 -32.55 1.64 -73.81
C LEU A 85 -32.53 2.14 -75.25
N MET A 86 -33.18 1.42 -76.16
CA MET A 86 -33.47 1.97 -77.48
C MET A 86 -34.97 2.14 -77.63
N VAL A 87 -35.40 3.36 -77.90
CA VAL A 87 -36.80 3.69 -78.10
C VAL A 87 -37.09 3.66 -79.59
N VAL A 88 -38.09 2.86 -79.97
CA VAL A 88 -38.42 2.56 -81.35
C VAL A 88 -39.89 2.80 -81.60
N LYS A 89 -40.20 3.42 -82.74
CA LYS A 89 -41.57 3.57 -83.27
C LYS A 89 -41.57 3.11 -84.72
N SER A 90 -42.54 2.26 -85.09
CA SER A 90 -42.64 1.75 -86.46
C SER A 90 -44.09 1.55 -86.87
N THR A 91 -44.44 1.93 -88.09
CA THR A 91 -45.80 1.87 -88.64
C THR A 91 -46.13 0.54 -89.30
N ASP A 92 -45.12 -0.15 -89.84
CA ASP A 92 -45.27 -1.33 -90.70
C ASP A 92 -43.96 -2.15 -90.77
N ILE A 93 -44.07 -3.43 -91.17
CA ILE A 93 -42.95 -4.39 -91.16
C ILE A 93 -41.86 -4.02 -92.18
N ASP A 94 -42.21 -3.35 -93.29
CA ASP A 94 -41.24 -2.98 -94.33
C ASP A 94 -40.37 -1.80 -93.88
N THR A 95 -40.99 -0.79 -93.23
CA THR A 95 -40.24 0.28 -92.53
C THR A 95 -39.35 -0.28 -91.42
N TYR A 96 -39.83 -1.27 -90.67
CA TYR A 96 -39.00 -1.94 -89.65
C TYR A 96 -37.75 -2.59 -90.26
N ARG A 97 -37.90 -3.34 -91.36
CA ARG A 97 -36.78 -4.04 -92.02
C ARG A 97 -35.75 -3.10 -92.64
N SER A 98 -36.21 -1.97 -93.19
CA SER A 98 -35.37 -1.04 -93.95
C SER A 98 -34.70 0.03 -93.10
N GLN A 99 -35.37 0.54 -92.06
CA GLN A 99 -34.90 1.69 -91.28
C GLN A 99 -34.59 1.33 -89.81
N VAL A 100 -35.51 0.65 -89.13
CA VAL A 100 -35.39 0.39 -87.68
C VAL A 100 -34.34 -0.68 -87.37
N ARG A 101 -34.37 -1.83 -88.06
CA ARG A 101 -33.45 -2.95 -87.80
C ARG A 101 -31.97 -2.55 -87.98
N PRO A 102 -31.55 -1.84 -89.05
CA PRO A 102 -30.17 -1.39 -89.19
C PRO A 102 -29.71 -0.47 -88.05
N LEU A 103 -30.58 0.44 -87.59
CA LEU A 103 -30.26 1.35 -86.48
C LEU A 103 -30.08 0.59 -85.16
N ILE A 104 -30.92 -0.42 -84.88
CA ILE A 104 -30.76 -1.28 -83.70
C ILE A 104 -29.41 -2.01 -83.76
N ILE A 105 -29.06 -2.56 -84.94
CA ILE A 105 -27.79 -3.27 -85.12
C ILE A 105 -26.58 -2.35 -84.86
N GLU A 106 -26.58 -1.14 -85.40
CA GLU A 106 -25.48 -0.20 -85.19
C GLU A 106 -25.40 0.28 -83.73
N TRP A 107 -26.53 0.58 -83.10
CA TRP A 107 -26.60 0.90 -81.66
C TRP A 107 -26.03 -0.21 -80.78
N LEU A 108 -26.41 -1.47 -81.04
CA LEU A 108 -25.89 -2.63 -80.32
C LEU A 108 -24.38 -2.80 -80.52
N LYS A 109 -23.85 -2.56 -81.72
CA LYS A 109 -22.41 -2.63 -81.99
C LYS A 109 -21.63 -1.49 -81.36
N SER A 110 -22.16 -0.27 -81.36
CA SER A 110 -21.40 0.93 -80.98
C SER A 110 -21.48 1.24 -79.49
N LEU A 111 -22.64 1.04 -78.85
CA LEU A 111 -22.86 1.45 -77.45
C LEU A 111 -23.02 0.26 -76.50
N VAL A 112 -23.52 -0.88 -76.96
CA VAL A 112 -23.77 -2.03 -76.06
C VAL A 112 -22.57 -2.97 -76.00
N LYS A 113 -22.11 -3.50 -77.14
CA LYS A 113 -21.01 -4.47 -77.20
C LYS A 113 -19.70 -4.02 -76.54
N PRO A 114 -19.23 -2.76 -76.71
CA PRO A 114 -17.93 -2.34 -76.16
C PRO A 114 -17.89 -2.20 -74.64
N GLN A 115 -19.02 -1.89 -74.00
CA GLN A 115 -19.08 -1.54 -72.58
C GLN A 115 -19.76 -2.61 -71.72
N ASN A 116 -20.22 -3.71 -72.34
CA ASN A 116 -20.76 -4.88 -71.65
C ASN A 116 -21.94 -4.55 -70.71
N VAL A 117 -22.75 -3.55 -71.07
CA VAL A 117 -23.94 -3.09 -70.33
C VAL A 117 -25.18 -3.77 -70.89
N LEU A 118 -26.10 -4.19 -70.01
CA LEU A 118 -27.35 -4.80 -70.45
C LEU A 118 -28.33 -3.76 -71.03
N TRP A 119 -29.22 -4.24 -71.88
CA TRP A 119 -30.03 -3.37 -72.72
C TRP A 119 -31.46 -3.89 -72.92
N ALA A 120 -32.36 -2.97 -73.30
CA ALA A 120 -33.70 -3.30 -73.76
C ALA A 120 -34.15 -2.38 -74.89
N ILE A 121 -35.05 -2.88 -75.74
CA ILE A 121 -35.71 -2.11 -76.80
C ILE A 121 -37.15 -1.85 -76.38
N ILE A 122 -37.56 -0.59 -76.36
CA ILE A 122 -38.91 -0.14 -76.05
C ILE A 122 -39.62 0.20 -77.35
N LEU A 123 -40.63 -0.59 -77.71
CA LEU A 123 -41.52 -0.30 -78.83
C LEU A 123 -42.69 0.58 -78.34
N VAL A 124 -42.78 1.80 -78.87
CA VAL A 124 -43.86 2.75 -78.59
C VAL A 124 -44.95 2.62 -79.66
N ASN A 125 -46.14 2.18 -79.24
CA ASN A 125 -47.30 2.01 -80.10
C ASN A 125 -48.27 3.20 -80.00
N PRO A 126 -48.80 3.71 -81.13
CA PRO A 126 -49.80 4.77 -81.11
C PRO A 126 -51.16 4.30 -80.57
N ALA A 127 -51.89 5.21 -79.94
CA ALA A 127 -53.17 4.96 -79.27
C ALA A 127 -54.23 4.24 -80.14
N GLY A 128 -54.96 3.30 -79.55
CA GLY A 128 -56.19 2.73 -80.12
C GLY A 128 -56.05 1.72 -81.28
N LYS A 129 -54.83 1.37 -81.72
CA LYS A 129 -54.62 0.30 -82.72
C LYS A 129 -54.18 -1.00 -82.06
N ARG A 130 -55.10 -1.97 -81.89
CA ARG A 130 -54.71 -3.39 -81.69
C ARG A 130 -53.87 -3.85 -82.89
N ASP A 131 -52.81 -4.61 -82.65
CA ASP A 131 -51.85 -5.06 -83.67
C ASP A 131 -52.57 -5.59 -84.92
N LYS A 132 -52.54 -4.83 -86.02
CA LYS A 132 -53.03 -5.32 -87.31
C LYS A 132 -52.07 -6.42 -87.77
N LYS A 133 -52.45 -7.67 -87.54
CA LYS A 133 -51.81 -8.83 -88.17
C LYS A 133 -51.86 -8.62 -89.68
N SER A 134 -50.71 -8.68 -90.36
CA SER A 134 -50.64 -8.52 -91.81
C SER A 134 -51.50 -9.58 -92.49
N SER A 135 -52.20 -9.23 -93.57
CA SER A 135 -53.10 -10.15 -94.29
C SER A 135 -52.40 -11.34 -94.95
N ILE A 136 -51.06 -11.34 -95.00
CA ILE A 136 -50.25 -12.36 -95.68
C ILE A 136 -49.35 -13.14 -94.69
N ILE A 137 -49.07 -12.61 -93.49
CA ILE A 137 -48.24 -13.26 -92.46
C ILE A 137 -48.83 -12.90 -91.08
N LYS A 138 -49.23 -13.90 -90.28
CA LYS A 138 -49.81 -13.72 -88.94
C LYS A 138 -48.77 -13.28 -87.87
N MET A 139 -47.96 -12.27 -88.12
CA MET A 139 -46.88 -11.84 -87.22
C MET A 139 -46.93 -10.32 -86.99
N SER A 140 -46.91 -9.88 -85.73
CA SER A 140 -46.87 -8.45 -85.39
C SER A 140 -45.45 -7.86 -85.48
N ILE A 141 -45.33 -6.53 -85.45
CA ILE A 141 -44.02 -5.83 -85.36
C ILE A 141 -43.29 -6.27 -84.08
N PHE A 142 -44.01 -6.38 -82.97
CA PHE A 142 -43.47 -6.86 -81.70
C PHE A 142 -42.94 -8.29 -81.82
N ASP A 143 -43.71 -9.21 -82.42
CA ASP A 143 -43.25 -10.60 -82.63
C ASP A 143 -42.01 -10.67 -83.51
N LYS A 144 -41.95 -9.79 -84.53
CA LYS A 144 -40.80 -9.74 -85.44
C LYS A 144 -39.56 -9.16 -84.76
N LEU A 145 -39.72 -8.11 -83.96
CA LEU A 145 -38.63 -7.50 -83.19
C LEU A 145 -38.11 -8.50 -82.14
N ASN A 146 -39.01 -9.23 -81.46
CA ASN A 146 -38.65 -10.28 -80.51
C ASN A 146 -37.96 -11.49 -81.20
N MET A 147 -38.34 -11.86 -82.41
CA MET A 147 -37.63 -12.92 -83.17
C MET A 147 -36.23 -12.47 -83.65
N ASP A 148 -36.06 -11.18 -83.94
CA ASP A 148 -34.79 -10.65 -84.44
C ASP A 148 -33.82 -10.31 -83.29
N PHE A 149 -34.32 -9.76 -82.17
CA PHE A 149 -33.55 -9.19 -81.04
C PHE A 149 -34.04 -9.61 -79.64
N GLY A 150 -34.94 -10.58 -79.51
CA GLY A 150 -35.27 -11.18 -78.21
C GLY A 150 -34.13 -12.06 -77.67
N HIS A 151 -34.38 -12.79 -76.58
CA HIS A 151 -33.38 -13.63 -75.90
C HIS A 151 -32.59 -14.53 -76.86
N ASP A 152 -33.27 -15.23 -77.77
CA ASP A 152 -32.65 -16.10 -78.80
C ASP A 152 -32.68 -15.47 -80.21
N GLY A 153 -32.59 -14.14 -80.27
CA GLY A 153 -32.76 -13.35 -81.49
C GLY A 153 -31.73 -13.69 -82.58
N LYS A 154 -32.20 -13.88 -83.81
CA LYS A 154 -31.33 -14.24 -84.96
C LYS A 154 -30.23 -13.21 -85.23
N GLN A 155 -30.48 -11.93 -84.98
CA GLN A 155 -29.50 -10.87 -85.20
C GLN A 155 -28.44 -10.81 -84.10
N LEU A 156 -28.76 -11.23 -82.87
CA LEU A 156 -27.80 -11.24 -81.74
C LEU A 156 -26.69 -12.27 -81.96
N LEU A 157 -27.05 -13.46 -82.47
CA LEU A 157 -26.10 -14.51 -82.85
C LEU A 157 -25.12 -14.04 -83.94
N VAL A 158 -25.58 -13.22 -84.88
CA VAL A 158 -24.74 -12.66 -85.96
C VAL A 158 -23.77 -11.60 -85.44
N LEU A 159 -24.15 -10.87 -84.39
CA LEU A 159 -23.32 -9.81 -83.80
C LEU A 159 -22.31 -10.32 -82.77
N ASP A 160 -22.32 -11.64 -82.51
CA ASP A 160 -21.54 -12.30 -81.44
C ASP A 160 -21.76 -11.61 -80.08
N ILE A 161 -23.01 -11.18 -79.84
CA ILE A 161 -23.45 -10.71 -78.52
C ILE A 161 -23.99 -11.95 -77.82
N ARG A 162 -23.09 -12.70 -77.18
CA ARG A 162 -23.44 -13.91 -76.42
C ARG A 162 -24.05 -13.49 -75.08
N GLN A 163 -25.25 -13.96 -74.80
CA GLN A 163 -25.78 -13.96 -73.44
C GLN A 163 -25.18 -15.20 -72.77
N GLU A 164 -24.23 -15.00 -71.85
CA GLU A 164 -23.58 -16.10 -71.15
C GLU A 164 -24.64 -16.90 -70.37
N GLU A 165 -24.75 -18.21 -70.62
CA GLU A 165 -25.69 -19.13 -69.95
C GLU A 165 -25.28 -19.47 -68.50
N GLU A 166 -24.33 -18.75 -67.89
CA GLU A 166 -23.75 -19.17 -66.63
C GLU A 166 -24.38 -18.48 -65.40
N ILE A 167 -25.15 -19.30 -64.67
CA ILE A 167 -25.24 -19.42 -63.20
C ILE A 167 -26.32 -18.61 -62.45
N SER A 168 -26.90 -17.52 -62.98
CA SER A 168 -27.92 -16.76 -62.23
C SER A 168 -29.34 -16.84 -62.83
N PRO A 169 -30.38 -17.31 -62.09
CA PRO A 169 -31.77 -17.41 -62.58
C PRO A 169 -32.45 -16.04 -62.86
N ALA A 170 -31.72 -14.93 -62.71
CA ALA A 170 -32.20 -13.55 -62.75
C ALA A 170 -32.00 -12.83 -64.10
N HIS A 171 -31.44 -13.47 -65.13
CA HIS A 171 -31.28 -12.83 -66.43
C HIS A 171 -32.63 -12.43 -67.05
N PRO A 172 -32.78 -11.18 -67.57
CA PRO A 172 -34.04 -10.71 -68.10
C PRO A 172 -34.40 -11.46 -69.39
N ARG A 173 -35.35 -12.40 -69.29
CA ARG A 173 -35.86 -13.18 -70.44
C ARG A 173 -36.59 -12.35 -71.50
N LYS A 174 -36.89 -11.08 -71.20
CA LYS A 174 -37.55 -10.12 -72.10
C LYS A 174 -36.65 -8.91 -72.35
N GLN A 175 -36.10 -8.80 -73.56
CA GLN A 175 -35.28 -7.67 -74.01
C GLN A 175 -36.08 -6.65 -74.84
N VAL A 176 -37.30 -7.01 -75.22
CA VAL A 176 -38.19 -6.17 -76.01
C VAL A 176 -39.44 -5.87 -75.19
N LEU A 177 -39.69 -4.60 -74.96
CA LEU A 177 -40.80 -4.08 -74.17
C LEU A 177 -41.79 -3.36 -75.08
N LYS A 178 -43.07 -3.41 -74.72
CA LYS A 178 -44.15 -2.76 -75.47
C LYS A 178 -44.83 -1.74 -74.58
N VAL A 179 -44.85 -0.48 -75.00
CA VAL A 179 -45.50 0.63 -74.30
C VAL A 179 -46.44 1.34 -75.28
N TYR A 180 -47.56 1.85 -74.79
CA TYR A 180 -48.54 2.58 -75.59
C TYR A 180 -48.49 4.09 -75.25
N GLU A 181 -48.76 4.93 -76.25
CA GLU A 181 -48.88 6.39 -76.06
C GLU A 181 -50.06 6.75 -75.14
N ASP A 182 -51.21 6.07 -75.32
CA ASP A 182 -52.38 6.21 -74.44
C ASP A 182 -52.89 4.84 -74.00
N TYR A 183 -53.32 4.76 -72.74
CA TYR A 183 -53.94 3.56 -72.14
C TYR A 183 -55.45 3.75 -71.93
N PRO A 184 -56.24 2.68 -72.01
CA PRO A 184 -57.69 2.75 -71.80
C PRO A 184 -58.06 3.09 -70.34
N ASP A 185 -57.20 2.75 -69.37
CA ASP A 185 -57.38 2.97 -67.94
C ASP A 185 -56.01 3.03 -67.23
N GLU A 186 -55.96 3.70 -66.08
CA GLU A 186 -54.73 3.85 -65.26
C GLU A 186 -54.21 2.51 -64.73
N ILE A 187 -55.06 1.50 -64.51
CA ILE A 187 -54.64 0.18 -64.00
C ILE A 187 -53.79 -0.53 -65.07
N SER A 188 -54.27 -0.55 -66.31
CA SER A 188 -53.56 -1.10 -67.47
C SER A 188 -52.24 -0.37 -67.72
N LYS A 189 -52.20 0.95 -67.50
CA LYS A 189 -50.96 1.75 -67.58
C LYS A 189 -49.97 1.31 -66.50
N LEU A 190 -50.42 1.22 -65.24
CA LEU A 190 -49.59 0.80 -64.11
C LEU A 190 -49.06 -0.63 -64.27
N GLU A 191 -49.84 -1.58 -64.78
CA GLU A 191 -49.37 -2.95 -65.02
C GLU A 191 -48.18 -2.99 -66.00
N VAL A 192 -48.27 -2.26 -67.11
CA VAL A 192 -47.19 -2.21 -68.11
C VAL A 192 -45.96 -1.47 -67.56
N TYR A 193 -46.14 -0.33 -66.90
CA TYR A 193 -45.00 0.40 -66.32
C TYR A 193 -44.36 -0.34 -65.14
N ASN A 194 -45.12 -1.11 -64.35
CA ASN A 194 -44.55 -2.00 -63.33
C ASN A 194 -43.69 -3.12 -63.95
N GLU A 195 -44.11 -3.69 -65.09
CA GLU A 195 -43.30 -4.65 -65.83
C GLU A 195 -42.02 -3.99 -66.39
N VAL A 196 -42.14 -2.80 -66.99
CA VAL A 196 -41.00 -2.03 -67.50
C VAL A 196 -40.01 -1.72 -66.38
N VAL A 197 -40.49 -1.18 -65.24
CA VAL A 197 -39.66 -0.88 -64.08
C VAL A 197 -39.04 -2.15 -63.49
N GLY A 198 -39.77 -3.26 -63.46
CA GLY A 198 -39.24 -4.56 -63.05
C GLY A 198 -38.07 -5.01 -63.92
N ILE A 199 -38.17 -4.82 -65.24
CA ILE A 199 -37.10 -5.16 -66.18
C ILE A 199 -35.94 -4.17 -66.08
N LEU A 200 -36.19 -2.87 -65.90
CA LEU A 200 -35.13 -1.89 -65.63
C LEU A 200 -34.33 -2.24 -64.37
N LYS A 201 -35.01 -2.62 -63.28
CA LYS A 201 -34.36 -3.09 -62.04
C LYS A 201 -33.47 -4.32 -62.32
N LEU A 202 -33.96 -5.28 -63.10
CA LEU A 202 -33.18 -6.48 -63.47
C LEU A 202 -31.96 -6.14 -64.33
N LEU A 203 -32.10 -5.26 -65.32
CA LEU A 203 -30.98 -4.81 -66.16
C LEU A 203 -29.89 -4.15 -65.32
N VAL A 204 -30.27 -3.21 -64.45
CA VAL A 204 -29.33 -2.53 -63.55
C VAL A 204 -28.64 -3.52 -62.61
N LEU A 205 -29.41 -4.41 -61.96
CA LEU A 205 -28.86 -5.41 -61.03
C LEU A 205 -27.93 -6.40 -61.71
N CYS A 206 -28.24 -6.86 -62.92
CA CYS A 206 -27.39 -7.81 -63.64
C CYS A 206 -26.12 -7.14 -64.19
N THR A 207 -26.19 -5.88 -64.63
CA THR A 207 -24.99 -5.12 -65.01
C THR A 207 -24.08 -4.91 -63.78
N PHE A 208 -24.67 -4.58 -62.63
CA PHE A 208 -23.93 -4.48 -61.37
C PHE A 208 -23.27 -5.80 -60.96
N ASP A 209 -24.02 -6.91 -60.99
CA ASP A 209 -23.52 -8.24 -60.66
C ASP A 209 -22.34 -8.64 -61.55
N LYS A 210 -22.44 -8.35 -62.85
CA LYS A 210 -21.35 -8.58 -63.81
C LYS A 210 -20.10 -7.77 -63.46
N ARG A 211 -20.25 -6.46 -63.26
CA ARG A 211 -19.12 -5.57 -62.88
C ARG A 211 -18.48 -5.97 -61.55
N TYR A 212 -19.29 -6.40 -60.59
CA TYR A 212 -18.83 -6.92 -59.31
C TYR A 212 -17.98 -8.19 -59.49
N MET A 213 -18.50 -9.17 -60.24
CA MET A 213 -17.79 -10.45 -60.47
C MET A 213 -16.51 -10.25 -61.29
N ASP A 214 -16.55 -9.39 -62.31
CA ASP A 214 -15.39 -9.06 -63.14
C ASP A 214 -14.27 -8.43 -62.29
N SER A 215 -14.60 -7.42 -61.48
CA SER A 215 -13.63 -6.75 -60.60
C SER A 215 -13.09 -7.71 -59.53
N THR A 216 -13.95 -8.50 -58.89
CA THR A 216 -13.54 -9.47 -57.85
C THR A 216 -12.59 -10.52 -58.42
N ARG A 217 -12.88 -11.07 -59.61
CA ARG A 217 -12.03 -12.04 -60.29
C ARG A 217 -10.65 -11.48 -60.65
N VAL A 218 -10.59 -10.23 -61.12
CA VAL A 218 -9.33 -9.54 -61.43
C VAL A 218 -8.53 -9.29 -60.15
N ILE A 219 -9.18 -8.80 -59.09
CA ILE A 219 -8.55 -8.56 -57.78
C ILE A 219 -7.98 -9.87 -57.20
N GLU A 220 -8.73 -10.98 -57.21
CA GLU A 220 -8.23 -12.27 -56.72
C GLU A 220 -7.00 -12.76 -57.51
N LYS A 221 -7.02 -12.60 -58.83
CA LYS A 221 -5.89 -12.95 -59.69
C LYS A 221 -4.67 -12.09 -59.37
N LEU A 222 -4.85 -10.77 -59.24
CA LEU A 222 -3.78 -9.83 -58.94
C LEU A 222 -3.23 -10.01 -57.52
N LYS A 223 -4.06 -10.35 -56.52
CA LYS A 223 -3.60 -10.66 -55.14
C LYS A 223 -2.67 -11.87 -55.08
N LEU A 224 -2.81 -12.83 -56.00
CA LEU A 224 -1.91 -13.98 -56.12
C LEU A 224 -0.56 -13.61 -56.76
N THR A 225 -0.51 -12.61 -57.65
CA THR A 225 0.70 -12.20 -58.39
C THR A 225 1.41 -10.97 -57.82
N SER A 226 0.73 -10.15 -57.00
CA SER A 226 1.17 -8.82 -56.56
C SER A 226 2.42 -8.77 -55.67
N LYS A 227 2.93 -9.91 -55.20
CA LYS A 227 4.15 -9.95 -54.35
C LYS A 227 5.43 -9.60 -55.12
N SER A 228 5.46 -9.70 -56.46
CA SER A 228 6.69 -9.58 -57.25
C SER A 228 6.80 -8.36 -58.19
N ASN A 229 5.72 -7.65 -58.55
CA ASN A 229 5.74 -6.57 -59.54
C ASN A 229 5.00 -5.30 -59.04
N PRO A 230 5.62 -4.10 -59.06
CA PRO A 230 4.96 -2.85 -58.68
C PRO A 230 3.82 -2.43 -59.62
N ALA A 231 3.85 -2.79 -60.91
CA ALA A 231 2.76 -2.49 -61.84
C ALA A 231 1.46 -3.21 -61.46
N ASP A 232 1.56 -4.50 -61.09
CA ASP A 232 0.42 -5.31 -60.64
C ASP A 232 -0.20 -4.76 -59.35
N LYS A 233 0.58 -4.08 -58.49
CA LYS A 233 0.06 -3.42 -57.29
C LYS A 233 -0.73 -2.15 -57.60
N ILE A 234 -0.28 -1.36 -58.59
CA ILE A 234 -1.00 -0.18 -59.05
C ILE A 234 -2.33 -0.59 -59.71
N GLU A 235 -2.29 -1.63 -60.54
CA GLU A 235 -3.47 -2.22 -61.17
C GLU A 235 -4.45 -2.79 -60.13
N LEU A 236 -3.93 -3.44 -59.07
CA LEU A 236 -4.75 -3.91 -57.95
C LEU A 236 -5.50 -2.76 -57.25
N LEU A 237 -4.80 -1.68 -56.91
CA LEU A 237 -5.39 -0.50 -56.27
C LEU A 237 -6.45 0.16 -57.17
N GLN A 238 -6.18 0.25 -58.48
CA GLN A 238 -7.14 0.78 -59.46
C GLN A 238 -8.43 -0.06 -59.49
N GLU A 239 -8.31 -1.38 -59.51
CA GLU A 239 -9.46 -2.30 -59.57
C GLU A 239 -10.25 -2.32 -58.25
N GLU A 240 -9.59 -2.20 -57.10
CA GLU A 240 -10.24 -2.05 -55.80
C GLU A 240 -10.99 -0.71 -55.69
N MET A 241 -10.44 0.39 -56.22
CA MET A 241 -11.16 1.68 -56.31
C MET A 241 -12.38 1.60 -57.23
N ARG A 242 -12.26 0.88 -58.36
CA ARG A 242 -13.38 0.64 -59.28
C ARG A 242 -14.50 -0.14 -58.59
N LEU A 243 -14.14 -1.16 -57.83
CA LEU A 243 -15.08 -1.96 -57.04
C LEU A 243 -15.78 -1.12 -55.97
N ALA A 244 -15.04 -0.29 -55.23
CA ALA A 244 -15.59 0.60 -54.22
C ALA A 244 -16.62 1.57 -54.82
N SER A 245 -16.30 2.20 -55.94
CA SER A 245 -17.24 3.07 -56.65
C SER A 245 -18.46 2.31 -57.20
N THR A 246 -18.28 1.07 -57.66
CA THR A 246 -19.39 0.22 -58.15
C THR A 246 -20.38 -0.09 -57.02
N PHE A 247 -19.90 -0.31 -55.79
CA PHE A 247 -20.75 -0.42 -54.61
C PHE A 247 -21.45 0.89 -54.25
N ASN A 248 -20.74 2.03 -54.34
CA ASN A 248 -21.33 3.36 -54.09
C ASN A 248 -22.47 3.69 -55.07
N ASP A 249 -22.29 3.41 -56.36
CA ASP A 249 -23.30 3.61 -57.41
C ASP A 249 -24.62 2.91 -57.04
N MET A 250 -24.53 1.67 -56.54
CA MET A 250 -25.69 0.87 -56.13
C MET A 250 -26.14 1.11 -54.68
N ARG A 251 -25.61 2.15 -54.00
CA ARG A 251 -25.92 2.49 -52.60
C ARG A 251 -25.62 1.38 -51.58
N CYS A 252 -24.68 0.49 -51.89
CA CYS A 252 -24.03 -0.40 -50.93
C CYS A 252 -22.95 0.38 -50.18
N LEU A 253 -23.39 1.33 -49.34
CA LEU A 253 -22.55 2.38 -48.76
C LEU A 253 -21.52 1.82 -47.77
N ASP A 254 -21.90 0.86 -46.93
CA ASP A 254 -21.00 0.26 -45.94
C ASP A 254 -19.84 -0.47 -46.63
N GLU A 255 -20.11 -1.28 -47.66
CA GLU A 255 -19.04 -1.99 -48.38
C GLU A 255 -18.15 -1.05 -49.19
N SER A 256 -18.74 0.02 -49.73
CA SER A 256 -17.95 1.06 -50.37
C SER A 256 -17.04 1.78 -49.38
N LEU A 257 -17.55 2.07 -48.17
CA LEU A 257 -16.78 2.72 -47.11
C LEU A 257 -15.61 1.83 -46.69
N ASP A 258 -15.88 0.57 -46.37
CA ASP A 258 -14.85 -0.41 -45.95
C ASP A 258 -13.70 -0.52 -46.96
N LEU A 259 -14.04 -0.57 -48.26
CA LEU A 259 -13.04 -0.64 -49.32
C LEU A 259 -12.22 0.65 -49.41
N TYR A 260 -12.85 1.83 -49.38
CA TYR A 260 -12.11 3.10 -49.42
C TYR A 260 -11.25 3.31 -48.17
N GLU A 261 -11.70 2.88 -46.99
CA GLU A 261 -10.91 2.93 -45.76
C GLU A 261 -9.70 1.99 -45.82
N THR A 262 -9.89 0.78 -46.35
CA THR A 262 -8.79 -0.18 -46.58
C THR A 262 -7.76 0.41 -47.53
N LEU A 263 -8.21 0.97 -48.66
CA LEU A 263 -7.36 1.63 -49.65
C LEU A 263 -6.61 2.83 -49.05
N TYR A 264 -7.28 3.65 -48.23
CA TYR A 264 -6.68 4.78 -47.55
C TYR A 264 -5.56 4.33 -46.59
N ALA A 265 -5.79 3.28 -45.80
CA ALA A 265 -4.80 2.71 -44.90
C ALA A 265 -3.58 2.12 -45.65
N GLU A 266 -3.80 1.38 -46.73
CA GLU A 266 -2.71 0.84 -47.56
C GLU A 266 -1.83 1.94 -48.17
N LEU A 267 -2.41 3.06 -48.59
CA LEU A 267 -1.68 4.20 -49.16
C LEU A 267 -0.91 5.01 -48.11
N ILE A 268 -1.32 5.00 -46.84
CA ILE A 268 -0.53 5.56 -45.74
C ILE A 268 0.74 4.74 -45.56
N HIS A 269 0.63 3.40 -45.53
CA HIS A 269 1.80 2.51 -45.40
C HIS A 269 2.80 2.67 -46.54
N LEU A 270 2.33 2.82 -47.78
CA LEU A 270 3.17 3.01 -48.96
C LEU A 270 3.91 4.36 -49.00
N GLY A 271 3.36 5.40 -48.39
CA GLY A 271 3.94 6.76 -48.41
C GLY A 271 4.91 7.08 -47.27
N SER A 272 5.34 6.10 -46.48
CA SER A 272 6.30 6.27 -45.38
C SER A 272 7.78 6.28 -45.82
N GLY A 273 8.07 6.05 -47.10
CA GLY A 273 9.41 6.13 -47.69
C GLY A 273 9.78 7.56 -48.12
N GLU A 274 10.97 8.00 -47.73
CA GLU A 274 11.58 9.31 -47.99
C GLU A 274 11.50 9.77 -49.46
N ALA A 275 10.45 10.53 -49.79
CA ALA A 275 10.41 11.40 -50.97
C ALA A 275 9.39 12.53 -50.75
N SER A 276 9.62 13.36 -49.72
CA SER A 276 8.90 14.63 -49.56
C SER A 276 9.35 15.61 -50.65
N SER A 277 8.65 15.60 -51.79
CA SER A 277 8.79 16.68 -52.75
C SER A 277 8.42 18.01 -52.05
N THR A 278 9.39 18.91 -51.93
CA THR A 278 9.27 20.26 -51.36
C THR A 278 8.36 21.20 -52.16
N SER A 279 7.71 20.71 -53.23
CA SER A 279 6.78 21.49 -54.04
C SER A 279 5.36 21.42 -53.50
N ILE A 280 4.72 22.59 -53.33
CA ILE A 280 3.30 22.72 -52.99
C ILE A 280 2.45 21.90 -53.98
N PRO A 281 1.59 20.96 -53.51
CA PRO A 281 0.66 20.21 -54.34
C PRO A 281 -0.14 21.13 -55.25
N THR A 282 -0.37 20.69 -56.50
CA THR A 282 -1.03 21.51 -57.53
C THR A 282 -2.44 21.92 -57.09
N VAL A 283 -3.12 21.05 -56.34
CA VAL A 283 -4.45 21.26 -55.75
C VAL A 283 -4.49 22.48 -54.84
N LEU A 284 -3.42 22.76 -54.07
CA LEU A 284 -3.38 23.89 -53.13
C LEU A 284 -3.10 25.24 -53.80
N LYS A 285 -2.83 25.28 -55.11
CA LYS A 285 -2.49 26.52 -55.82
C LYS A 285 -3.70 27.30 -56.30
N ASN A 286 -4.82 26.62 -56.61
CA ASN A 286 -5.99 27.17 -57.29
C ASN A 286 -7.29 27.04 -56.45
N ILE A 287 -7.22 27.30 -55.14
CA ILE A 287 -8.38 27.18 -54.24
C ILE A 287 -9.23 28.45 -54.29
N ASP A 288 -10.53 28.29 -54.52
CA ASP A 288 -11.53 29.33 -54.27
C ASP A 288 -12.01 29.29 -52.82
N TYR A 289 -11.51 30.21 -52.00
CA TYR A 289 -11.90 30.33 -50.59
C TYR A 289 -13.27 30.98 -50.39
N THR A 290 -13.88 31.58 -51.42
CA THR A 290 -15.19 32.22 -51.32
C THR A 290 -16.34 31.21 -51.43
N ASN A 291 -16.19 30.18 -52.27
CA ASN A 291 -17.11 29.06 -52.40
C ASN A 291 -16.39 27.73 -52.11
N PHE A 292 -15.76 27.64 -50.94
CA PHE A 292 -14.94 26.50 -50.57
C PHE A 292 -15.78 25.21 -50.41
N GLN A 293 -15.62 24.27 -51.34
CA GLN A 293 -16.30 22.96 -51.33
C GLN A 293 -15.26 21.83 -51.47
N PRO A 294 -14.68 21.36 -50.37
CA PRO A 294 -13.58 20.39 -50.41
C PRO A 294 -14.01 19.00 -50.89
N GLU A 295 -15.30 18.69 -50.81
CA GLU A 295 -15.90 17.44 -51.28
C GLU A 295 -16.22 17.43 -52.79
N SER A 296 -15.97 18.53 -53.51
CA SER A 296 -16.21 18.57 -54.96
C SER A 296 -15.08 17.83 -55.70
N ILE A 297 -15.30 16.55 -56.00
CA ILE A 297 -14.30 15.70 -56.64
C ILE A 297 -14.21 16.08 -58.12
N THR A 298 -13.12 16.76 -58.49
CA THR A 298 -12.74 17.01 -59.88
C THR A 298 -11.86 15.87 -60.39
N ASN A 299 -11.71 15.75 -61.72
CA ASN A 299 -10.80 14.75 -62.30
C ASN A 299 -9.36 14.87 -61.76
N GLU A 300 -8.94 16.05 -61.31
CA GLU A 300 -7.60 16.26 -60.74
C GLU A 300 -7.44 15.65 -59.34
N ILE A 301 -8.53 15.49 -58.58
CA ILE A 301 -8.53 14.97 -57.20
C ILE A 301 -9.06 13.53 -57.17
N ASP A 302 -9.76 13.07 -58.21
CA ASP A 302 -10.27 11.71 -58.29
C ASP A 302 -9.12 10.67 -58.28
N PRO A 303 -9.05 9.82 -57.22
CA PRO A 303 -8.00 8.82 -57.07
C PRO A 303 -7.94 7.87 -58.28
N TYR A 304 -9.08 7.39 -58.75
CA TYR A 304 -9.14 6.41 -59.84
C TYR A 304 -8.56 7.01 -61.14
N TYR A 305 -8.90 8.26 -61.45
CA TYR A 305 -8.40 8.94 -62.64
C TYR A 305 -6.88 9.18 -62.59
N GLN A 306 -6.35 9.52 -61.41
CA GLN A 306 -4.91 9.67 -61.20
C GLN A 306 -4.16 8.35 -61.48
N PHE A 307 -4.67 7.22 -60.98
CA PHE A 307 -4.09 5.91 -61.26
C PHE A 307 -4.22 5.49 -62.73
N CYS A 308 -5.35 5.76 -63.39
CA CYS A 308 -5.51 5.50 -64.82
C CYS A 308 -4.46 6.27 -65.65
N ARG A 309 -4.26 7.56 -65.37
CA ARG A 309 -3.22 8.35 -66.04
C ARG A 309 -1.81 7.83 -65.76
N ALA A 310 -1.56 7.32 -64.57
CA ALA A 310 -0.27 6.73 -64.23
C ALA A 310 0.01 5.45 -65.02
N VAL A 311 -0.99 4.56 -65.17
CA VAL A 311 -0.85 3.31 -65.91
C VAL A 311 -0.76 3.55 -67.42
N GLU A 312 -1.65 4.38 -67.97
CA GLU A 312 -1.78 4.58 -69.41
C GLU A 312 -0.79 5.62 -69.98
N GLN A 313 -0.60 6.74 -69.28
CA GLN A 313 0.20 7.88 -69.75
C GLN A 313 1.58 7.96 -69.07
N ARG A 314 1.89 7.06 -68.11
CA ARG A 314 3.09 7.13 -67.25
C ARG A 314 3.25 8.49 -66.56
N ALA A 315 2.13 9.14 -66.24
CA ALA A 315 2.12 10.39 -65.50
C ALA A 315 2.49 10.15 -64.01
N PRO A 316 3.17 11.11 -63.34
CA PRO A 316 3.41 11.02 -61.90
C PRO A 316 2.09 11.12 -61.13
N ILE A 317 1.95 10.31 -60.08
CA ILE A 317 0.78 10.32 -59.19
C ILE A 317 0.99 11.38 -58.11
N ASP A 318 0.06 12.34 -58.00
CA ASP A 318 0.01 13.26 -56.86
C ASP A 318 -0.61 12.53 -55.65
N MET A 319 0.25 12.01 -54.78
CA MET A 319 -0.17 11.25 -53.60
C MET A 319 -1.01 12.08 -52.63
N PHE A 320 -0.80 13.40 -52.56
CA PHE A 320 -1.63 14.27 -51.73
C PHE A 320 -3.04 14.40 -52.32
N ALA A 321 -3.15 14.60 -53.64
CA ALA A 321 -4.44 14.66 -54.32
C ALA A 321 -5.22 13.33 -54.19
N VAL A 322 -4.54 12.18 -54.32
CA VAL A 322 -5.13 10.85 -54.13
C VAL A 322 -5.66 10.67 -52.70
N ARG A 323 -4.85 11.04 -51.67
CA ARG A 323 -5.29 10.95 -50.26
C ARG A 323 -6.47 11.87 -49.98
N LEU A 324 -6.43 13.11 -50.48
CA LEU A 324 -7.53 14.06 -50.34
C LEU A 324 -8.80 13.54 -51.03
N GLY A 325 -8.69 12.97 -52.23
CA GLY A 325 -9.81 12.41 -52.96
C GLY A 325 -10.44 11.20 -52.27
N LEU A 326 -9.63 10.30 -51.71
CA LEU A 326 -10.13 9.18 -50.91
C LEU A 326 -10.81 9.65 -49.62
N PHE A 327 -10.19 10.60 -48.91
CA PHE A 327 -10.80 11.21 -47.74
C PHE A 327 -12.13 11.90 -48.08
N ALA A 328 -12.22 12.60 -49.21
CA ALA A 328 -13.47 13.20 -49.68
C ALA A 328 -14.54 12.13 -49.99
N LYS A 329 -14.19 11.00 -50.61
CA LYS A 329 -15.12 9.87 -50.83
C LYS A 329 -15.62 9.29 -49.51
N ILE A 330 -14.71 9.02 -48.56
CA ILE A 330 -15.05 8.54 -47.19
C ILE A 330 -15.96 9.55 -46.50
N SER A 331 -15.65 10.84 -46.61
CA SER A 331 -16.40 11.93 -45.99
C SER A 331 -17.83 12.02 -46.50
N ILE A 332 -18.04 11.87 -47.81
CA ILE A 332 -19.36 11.85 -48.44
C ILE A 332 -20.13 10.59 -47.99
N LEU A 333 -19.49 9.42 -47.99
CA LEU A 333 -20.12 8.16 -47.61
C LEU A 333 -20.59 8.16 -46.15
N LEU A 334 -19.76 8.66 -45.22
CA LEU A 334 -20.14 8.79 -43.81
C LEU A 334 -21.30 9.76 -43.61
N GLN A 335 -21.37 10.86 -44.36
CA GLN A 335 -22.52 11.77 -44.33
C GLN A 335 -23.79 11.12 -44.88
N MET A 336 -23.69 10.32 -45.95
CA MET A 336 -24.81 9.58 -46.50
C MET A 336 -25.31 8.51 -45.51
N LEU A 337 -24.40 7.73 -44.91
CA LEU A 337 -24.72 6.73 -43.89
C LEU A 337 -25.36 7.37 -42.65
N ALA A 338 -24.82 8.50 -42.19
CA ALA A 338 -25.41 9.26 -41.09
C ALA A 338 -26.82 9.74 -41.42
N ASN A 339 -27.09 10.14 -42.66
CA ASN A 339 -28.39 10.63 -43.09
C ASN A 339 -29.42 9.50 -43.29
N PHE A 340 -28.99 8.31 -43.71
CA PHE A 340 -29.85 7.12 -43.88
C PHE A 340 -29.96 6.25 -42.60
N ALA A 341 -29.27 6.62 -41.53
CA ALA A 341 -29.27 5.88 -40.28
C ALA A 341 -30.69 5.71 -39.72
N THR A 342 -30.97 4.53 -39.17
CA THR A 342 -32.29 4.18 -38.61
C THR A 342 -32.58 4.84 -37.26
N SER A 343 -31.55 5.37 -36.59
CA SER A 343 -31.65 6.04 -35.29
C SER A 343 -30.69 7.23 -35.20
N ILE A 344 -31.01 8.16 -34.29
CA ILE A 344 -30.14 9.30 -33.95
C ILE A 344 -28.77 8.81 -33.45
N SER A 345 -28.74 7.74 -32.63
CA SER A 345 -27.50 7.16 -32.12
C SER A 345 -26.57 6.65 -33.23
N ILE A 346 -27.09 5.92 -34.21
CA ILE A 346 -26.30 5.42 -35.35
C ILE A 346 -25.85 6.60 -36.23
N SER A 347 -26.72 7.59 -36.44
CA SER A 347 -26.37 8.83 -37.14
C SER A 347 -25.20 9.56 -36.47
N SER A 348 -25.22 9.66 -35.14
CA SER A 348 -24.17 10.28 -34.35
C SER A 348 -22.84 9.51 -34.39
N ILE A 349 -22.87 8.18 -34.44
CA ILE A 349 -21.65 7.35 -34.58
C ILE A 349 -20.95 7.65 -35.92
N TYR A 350 -21.69 7.64 -37.04
CA TYR A 350 -21.10 7.94 -38.35
C TYR A 350 -20.57 9.38 -38.43
N MET A 351 -21.29 10.34 -37.83
CA MET A 351 -20.85 11.73 -37.79
C MET A 351 -19.62 11.93 -36.89
N SER A 352 -19.56 11.27 -35.73
CA SER A 352 -18.39 11.28 -34.86
C SER A 352 -17.18 10.66 -35.56
N SER A 353 -17.35 9.52 -36.24
CA SER A 353 -16.29 8.88 -37.03
C SER A 353 -15.77 9.79 -38.15
N LEU A 354 -16.66 10.54 -38.80
CA LEU A 354 -16.26 11.54 -39.79
C LEU A 354 -15.37 12.63 -39.19
N LEU A 355 -15.81 13.23 -38.09
CA LEU A 355 -15.04 14.30 -37.44
C LEU A 355 -13.70 13.78 -36.91
N GLN A 356 -13.66 12.57 -36.34
CA GLN A 356 -12.42 11.92 -35.93
C GLN A 356 -11.43 11.79 -37.09
N LYS A 357 -11.90 11.23 -38.23
CA LYS A 357 -11.07 11.05 -39.42
C LYS A 357 -10.65 12.39 -40.02
N ALA A 358 -11.51 13.41 -39.96
CA ALA A 358 -11.18 14.77 -40.39
C ALA A 358 -10.06 15.36 -39.51
N THR A 359 -10.17 15.26 -38.19
CA THR A 359 -9.12 15.72 -37.26
C THR A 359 -7.80 14.99 -37.51
N ALA A 360 -7.83 13.66 -37.67
CA ALA A 360 -6.65 12.86 -37.96
C ALA A 360 -5.96 13.29 -39.27
N PHE A 361 -6.75 13.45 -40.35
CA PHE A 361 -6.23 13.88 -41.66
C PHE A 361 -5.64 15.29 -41.60
N LEU A 362 -6.34 16.25 -40.96
CA LEU A 362 -5.84 17.62 -40.85
C LEU A 362 -4.57 17.72 -40.00
N ASN A 363 -4.46 16.91 -38.95
CA ASN A 363 -3.23 16.82 -38.15
C ASN A 363 -2.07 16.21 -38.95
N GLU A 364 -2.31 15.17 -39.74
CA GLU A 364 -1.30 14.60 -40.66
C GLU A 364 -0.80 15.68 -41.64
N VAL A 365 -1.72 16.42 -42.27
CA VAL A 365 -1.34 17.49 -43.19
C VAL A 365 -0.60 18.61 -42.47
N SER A 366 -1.02 18.99 -41.26
CA SER A 366 -0.35 20.00 -40.42
C SER A 366 1.13 19.64 -40.17
N GLN A 367 1.43 18.38 -39.86
CA GLN A 367 2.79 17.89 -39.57
C GLN A 367 3.69 17.71 -40.81
N SER A 368 3.13 17.75 -42.02
CA SER A 368 3.92 17.61 -43.25
C SER A 368 4.94 18.76 -43.42
N SER A 369 6.14 18.46 -43.95
CA SER A 369 7.27 19.40 -44.16
C SER A 369 7.01 20.50 -45.22
N LEU A 370 5.76 20.66 -45.66
CA LEU A 370 5.30 21.71 -46.55
C LEU A 370 5.00 22.97 -45.71
N ASP A 371 6.01 23.75 -45.32
CA ASP A 371 5.73 25.05 -44.68
C ASP A 371 5.31 26.06 -45.76
N SER A 372 4.00 26.28 -45.87
CA SER A 372 3.44 27.34 -46.69
C SER A 372 2.20 27.94 -46.04
N ILE A 373 2.11 29.27 -46.04
CA ILE A 373 0.94 30.01 -45.58
C ILE A 373 -0.35 29.56 -46.29
N LYS A 374 -0.25 29.14 -47.55
CA LYS A 374 -1.39 28.60 -48.31
C LYS A 374 -1.92 27.29 -47.73
N LYS A 375 -1.06 26.41 -47.22
CA LYS A 375 -1.46 25.18 -46.52
C LYS A 375 -2.19 25.54 -45.22
N ASP A 376 -1.65 26.45 -44.42
CA ASP A 376 -2.26 26.82 -43.15
C ASP A 376 -3.63 27.52 -43.34
N GLN A 377 -3.77 28.34 -44.39
CA GLN A 377 -5.07 28.91 -44.78
C GLN A 377 -6.06 27.82 -45.24
N TRP A 378 -5.59 26.83 -46.01
CA TRP A 378 -6.40 25.70 -46.42
C TRP A 378 -6.82 24.81 -45.24
N LEU A 379 -5.92 24.54 -44.29
CA LEU A 379 -6.23 23.80 -43.06
C LEU A 379 -7.30 24.51 -42.23
N TYR A 380 -7.20 25.85 -42.10
CA TYR A 380 -8.21 26.66 -41.42
C TYR A 380 -9.57 26.57 -42.10
N ALA A 381 -9.61 26.70 -43.44
CA ALA A 381 -10.85 26.59 -44.23
C ALA A 381 -11.47 25.17 -44.17
N MET A 382 -10.64 24.12 -44.17
CA MET A 382 -11.08 22.73 -44.02
C MET A 382 -11.69 22.47 -42.64
N ALA A 383 -11.00 22.90 -41.57
CA ALA A 383 -11.52 22.77 -40.22
C ALA A 383 -12.87 23.51 -40.07
N ASP A 384 -12.97 24.72 -40.64
CA ASP A 384 -14.21 25.49 -40.63
C ASP A 384 -15.36 24.80 -41.38
N PHE A 385 -15.08 24.21 -42.55
CA PHE A 385 -16.07 23.43 -43.30
C PHE A 385 -16.67 22.29 -42.46
N TYR A 386 -15.83 21.50 -41.79
CA TYR A 386 -16.27 20.35 -40.98
C TYR A 386 -17.00 20.76 -39.69
N LEU A 387 -16.59 21.87 -39.05
CA LEU A 387 -17.31 22.45 -37.90
C LEU A 387 -18.72 22.95 -38.28
N ASN A 388 -18.92 23.28 -39.55
CA ASN A 388 -20.15 23.87 -40.05
C ASN A 388 -21.07 22.85 -40.76
N LEU A 389 -20.82 21.55 -40.61
CA LEU A 389 -21.66 20.50 -41.18
C LEU A 389 -23.10 20.58 -40.63
N PRO A 390 -24.13 20.73 -41.49
CA PRO A 390 -25.52 20.91 -41.05
C PRO A 390 -26.08 19.74 -40.23
N LEU A 391 -25.69 18.50 -40.58
CA LEU A 391 -26.18 17.30 -39.90
C LEU A 391 -25.59 17.17 -38.48
N ALA A 392 -24.31 17.49 -38.29
CA ALA A 392 -23.67 17.48 -36.97
C ALA A 392 -24.36 18.47 -36.00
N ARG A 393 -24.61 19.70 -36.46
CA ARG A 393 -25.32 20.72 -35.67
C ARG A 393 -26.73 20.28 -35.30
N LYS A 394 -27.48 19.72 -36.25
CA LYS A 394 -28.83 19.23 -36.02
C LYS A 394 -28.85 18.09 -34.99
N LEU A 395 -27.88 17.18 -35.02
CA LEU A 395 -27.79 16.09 -34.04
C LEU A 395 -27.51 16.60 -32.63
N VAL A 396 -26.61 17.58 -32.47
CA VAL A 396 -26.33 18.22 -31.17
C VAL A 396 -27.54 18.99 -30.64
N GLU A 397 -28.27 19.72 -31.50
CA GLU A 397 -29.52 20.40 -31.11
C GLU A 397 -30.61 19.43 -30.65
N LEU A 398 -30.75 18.28 -31.34
CA LEU A 398 -31.70 17.24 -30.96
C LEU A 398 -31.33 16.56 -29.64
N ASP A 399 -30.03 16.31 -29.39
CA ASP A 399 -29.54 15.74 -28.12
C ASP A 399 -29.75 16.71 -26.95
N LYS A 400 -29.53 18.02 -27.14
CA LYS A 400 -29.84 19.04 -26.14
C LYS A 400 -31.33 19.09 -25.80
N ALA A 401 -32.20 19.04 -26.81
CA ALA A 401 -33.65 19.00 -26.59
C ALA A 401 -34.12 17.71 -25.90
N GLN A 402 -33.42 16.58 -26.10
CA GLN A 402 -33.69 15.32 -25.42
C GLN A 402 -33.18 15.31 -23.97
N ALA A 403 -32.03 15.91 -23.70
CA ALA A 403 -31.47 16.06 -22.36
C ALA A 403 -32.37 16.92 -21.45
N GLU A 404 -32.96 17.99 -21.99
CA GLU A 404 -33.95 18.82 -21.28
C GLU A 404 -35.27 18.07 -20.96
N ALA A 405 -35.58 17.00 -21.69
CA ALA A 405 -36.76 16.16 -21.48
C ALA A 405 -36.55 15.03 -20.45
N GLY A 406 -35.34 14.89 -19.87
CA GLY A 406 -35.07 14.08 -18.68
C GLY A 406 -34.84 12.59 -18.90
N ASP A 407 -34.68 12.10 -20.14
CA ASP A 407 -34.53 10.67 -20.42
C ASP A 407 -33.58 10.43 -21.62
N GLY A 408 -32.27 10.28 -21.37
CA GLY A 408 -31.31 9.94 -22.44
C GLY A 408 -29.83 9.88 -22.03
N ILE A 409 -29.15 8.82 -22.45
CA ILE A 409 -27.67 8.73 -22.53
C ILE A 409 -27.22 9.69 -23.66
N SER A 410 -26.24 10.57 -23.42
CA SER A 410 -25.75 11.47 -24.47
C SER A 410 -25.16 10.68 -25.63
N ASN A 411 -25.78 10.80 -26.79
CA ASN A 411 -25.33 10.12 -28.01
C ASN A 411 -24.40 10.99 -28.86
N THR A 412 -24.09 12.22 -28.41
CA THR A 412 -23.32 13.22 -29.18
C THR A 412 -21.96 13.55 -28.58
N SER A 413 -21.56 12.90 -27.48
CA SER A 413 -20.25 13.11 -26.82
C SER A 413 -19.07 13.04 -27.79
N GLY A 414 -19.04 12.04 -28.67
CA GLY A 414 -18.00 11.90 -29.69
C GLY A 414 -18.04 12.97 -30.79
N ILE A 415 -19.20 13.59 -31.05
CA ILE A 415 -19.28 14.75 -31.97
C ILE A 415 -18.67 15.98 -31.28
N LEU A 416 -19.03 16.21 -30.02
CA LEU A 416 -18.55 17.35 -29.23
C LEU A 416 -17.03 17.28 -29.01
N GLU A 417 -16.48 16.10 -28.70
CA GLU A 417 -15.03 15.90 -28.52
C GLU A 417 -14.24 16.30 -29.77
N TYR A 418 -14.56 15.75 -30.94
CA TYR A 418 -13.83 16.05 -32.17
C TYR A 418 -14.12 17.46 -32.70
N THR A 419 -15.29 18.03 -32.41
CA THR A 419 -15.59 19.45 -32.69
C THR A 419 -14.66 20.35 -31.86
N ALA A 420 -14.45 20.03 -30.58
CA ALA A 420 -13.53 20.75 -29.71
C ALA A 420 -12.08 20.63 -30.21
N GLU A 421 -11.64 19.45 -30.65
CA GLU A 421 -10.31 19.28 -31.24
C GLU A 421 -10.10 20.11 -32.51
N LEU A 422 -11.08 20.17 -33.41
CA LEU A 422 -11.03 21.02 -34.61
C LEU A 422 -11.00 22.51 -34.26
N LYS A 423 -11.73 22.93 -33.21
CA LYS A 423 -11.63 24.31 -32.67
C LYS A 423 -10.23 24.61 -32.13
N LEU A 424 -9.59 23.66 -31.44
CA LEU A 424 -8.20 23.80 -30.98
C LEU A 424 -7.21 23.87 -32.15
N LEU A 425 -7.44 23.14 -33.24
CA LEU A 425 -6.64 23.28 -34.46
C LEU A 425 -6.80 24.67 -35.09
N LYS A 426 -8.03 25.22 -35.19
CA LYS A 426 -8.25 26.62 -35.64
C LYS A 426 -7.54 27.61 -34.71
N ARG A 427 -7.59 27.40 -33.40
CA ARG A 427 -6.90 28.22 -32.39
C ARG A 427 -5.37 28.17 -32.60
N LEU A 428 -4.79 26.99 -32.80
CA LEU A 428 -3.36 26.82 -33.08
C LEU A 428 -2.93 27.58 -34.35
N LEU A 429 -3.69 27.43 -35.44
CA LEU A 429 -3.42 28.12 -36.70
C LEU A 429 -3.56 29.64 -36.54
N LEU A 430 -4.57 30.12 -35.80
CA LEU A 430 -4.74 31.53 -35.46
C LEU A 430 -3.52 32.06 -34.70
N THR A 431 -3.00 31.33 -33.72
CA THR A 431 -1.77 31.69 -32.99
C THR A 431 -0.54 31.71 -33.92
N LYS A 432 -0.40 30.74 -34.83
CA LYS A 432 0.68 30.71 -35.83
C LYS A 432 0.63 31.96 -36.73
N PHE A 433 -0.55 32.33 -37.23
CA PHE A 433 -0.72 33.53 -38.04
C PHE A 433 -0.51 34.83 -37.24
N GLY A 434 -1.01 34.91 -36.00
CA GLY A 434 -0.78 36.05 -35.12
C GLY A 434 0.72 36.32 -34.91
N LYS A 435 1.50 35.27 -34.69
CA LYS A 435 2.97 35.37 -34.58
C LYS A 435 3.63 35.90 -35.85
N THR A 436 3.20 35.46 -37.03
CA THR A 436 3.74 35.97 -38.30
C THR A 436 3.46 37.46 -38.51
N GLN A 437 2.40 37.99 -37.90
CA GLN A 437 2.06 39.43 -37.91
C GLN A 437 2.67 40.23 -36.74
N GLY A 438 3.41 39.57 -35.84
CA GLY A 438 4.04 40.20 -34.68
C GLY A 438 3.13 40.39 -33.47
N PHE A 439 1.97 39.74 -33.43
CA PHE A 439 1.10 39.74 -32.24
C PHE A 439 1.70 38.90 -31.11
N GLU A 440 1.56 39.39 -29.88
CA GLU A 440 2.06 38.68 -28.70
C GLU A 440 1.15 37.49 -28.40
N SER A 441 1.72 36.28 -28.28
CA SER A 441 0.95 35.07 -27.97
C SER A 441 0.44 35.10 -26.51
N PRO A 442 -0.84 34.79 -26.26
CA PRO A 442 -1.39 34.68 -24.90
C PRO A 442 -0.65 33.66 -24.03
N THR A 443 -0.08 32.60 -24.62
CA THR A 443 0.45 31.42 -23.93
C THR A 443 1.97 31.40 -23.70
N ASN A 444 2.69 32.48 -24.05
CA ASN A 444 4.17 32.56 -23.97
C ASN A 444 4.79 32.29 -22.58
N TYR A 445 4.00 32.21 -21.50
CA TYR A 445 4.50 32.00 -20.14
C TYR A 445 4.60 30.53 -19.71
N VAL A 446 3.94 29.58 -20.39
CA VAL A 446 3.64 28.24 -19.80
C VAL A 446 4.23 27.03 -20.55
N PHE A 447 4.94 27.20 -21.67
CA PHE A 447 5.56 26.09 -22.42
C PHE A 447 4.56 25.00 -22.87
N LEU A 448 3.75 25.32 -23.88
CA LEU A 448 3.09 24.31 -24.74
C LEU A 448 3.39 24.50 -26.23
N GLU A 449 4.27 25.44 -26.59
CA GLU A 449 4.79 25.53 -27.95
C GLU A 449 6.08 24.75 -28.10
N SER A 450 6.13 23.92 -29.13
CA SER A 450 7.38 23.38 -29.67
C SER A 450 8.31 24.56 -30.01
N VAL A 451 9.33 24.76 -29.18
CA VAL A 451 10.42 25.71 -29.48
C VAL A 451 11.10 25.24 -30.77
N PRO A 452 11.21 26.07 -31.81
CA PRO A 452 11.98 25.73 -32.99
C PRO A 452 13.44 25.50 -32.58
N ILE A 453 14.03 24.39 -33.03
CA ILE A 453 15.41 24.00 -32.68
C ILE A 453 16.45 24.94 -33.32
N ASP A 454 16.06 25.79 -34.29
CA ASP A 454 16.92 26.80 -34.90
C ASP A 454 16.53 28.23 -34.49
N PRO A 455 17.38 28.94 -33.71
CA PRO A 455 17.13 30.31 -33.28
C PRO A 455 17.46 31.37 -34.35
N SER A 456 17.73 30.97 -35.61
CA SER A 456 18.22 31.88 -36.65
C SER A 456 17.17 32.46 -37.61
N GLU A 457 15.89 32.14 -37.47
CA GLU A 457 14.85 32.77 -38.28
C GLU A 457 14.23 33.97 -37.55
N ASN A 458 14.78 35.16 -37.80
CA ASN A 458 14.06 36.40 -37.55
C ASN A 458 12.75 36.37 -38.36
N PRO A 459 11.57 36.61 -37.75
CA PRO A 459 10.31 36.63 -38.48
C PRO A 459 10.36 37.79 -39.48
N LYS A 460 10.45 37.45 -40.76
CA LYS A 460 10.18 38.43 -41.81
C LYS A 460 8.70 38.79 -41.68
N THR A 461 8.41 40.07 -41.46
CA THR A 461 7.07 40.66 -41.56
C THR A 461 6.65 40.65 -43.02
N ASP A 462 6.27 39.48 -43.52
CA ASP A 462 5.60 39.37 -44.81
C ASP A 462 4.10 39.55 -44.58
N THR A 463 3.61 40.75 -44.89
CA THR A 463 2.17 41.03 -45.02
C THR A 463 1.63 40.22 -46.19
N HIS A 464 1.02 39.07 -45.90
CA HIS A 464 0.36 38.25 -46.89
C HIS A 464 -1.14 38.53 -46.92
N ASP A 465 -1.71 38.64 -48.13
CA ASP A 465 -3.17 38.72 -48.30
C ASP A 465 -3.81 37.41 -47.82
N LEU A 466 -4.54 37.48 -46.70
CA LEU A 466 -5.35 36.38 -46.18
C LEU A 466 -6.62 36.27 -47.01
N ALA A 467 -6.83 35.14 -47.69
CA ALA A 467 -8.01 34.92 -48.54
C ALA A 467 -9.26 34.54 -47.74
N VAL A 468 -9.10 34.06 -46.50
CA VAL A 468 -10.20 33.63 -45.61
C VAL A 468 -10.67 34.82 -44.77
N ARG A 469 -11.93 35.23 -44.95
CA ARG A 469 -12.51 36.43 -44.33
C ARG A 469 -12.53 36.39 -42.79
N GLU A 470 -12.99 35.28 -42.18
CA GLU A 470 -13.06 35.14 -40.72
C GLU A 470 -11.67 35.26 -40.07
N LEU A 471 -10.66 34.65 -40.68
CA LEU A 471 -9.27 34.71 -40.23
C LEU A 471 -8.69 36.13 -40.37
N ALA A 472 -8.99 36.81 -41.48
CA ALA A 472 -8.57 38.20 -41.68
C ALA A 472 -9.20 39.17 -40.67
N GLU A 473 -10.49 38.98 -40.34
CA GLU A 473 -11.18 39.76 -39.29
C GLU A 473 -10.58 39.48 -37.90
N SER A 474 -10.23 38.22 -37.61
CA SER A 474 -9.63 37.81 -36.33
C SER A 474 -8.18 38.28 -36.14
N LEU A 475 -7.52 38.78 -37.19
CA LEU A 475 -6.12 39.24 -37.17
C LEU A 475 -5.99 40.74 -37.50
N LYS A 476 -7.07 41.51 -37.35
CA LYS A 476 -7.06 42.95 -37.64
C LYS A 476 -6.16 43.76 -36.69
N ASP A 477 -6.19 43.42 -35.41
CA ASP A 477 -5.41 44.03 -34.34
C ASP A 477 -5.21 43.04 -33.17
N GLN A 478 -4.33 43.38 -32.22
CA GLN A 478 -4.01 42.52 -31.07
C GLN A 478 -5.27 42.16 -30.26
N THR A 479 -6.21 43.09 -30.10
CA THR A 479 -7.46 42.87 -29.36
C THR A 479 -8.38 41.89 -30.07
N ALA A 480 -8.56 42.02 -31.39
CA ALA A 480 -9.35 41.10 -32.19
C ALA A 480 -8.76 39.68 -32.20
N PHE A 481 -7.44 39.57 -32.17
CA PHE A 481 -6.72 38.30 -32.04
C PHE A 481 -6.96 37.64 -30.68
N GLU A 482 -6.79 38.39 -29.59
CA GLU A 482 -7.02 37.90 -28.22
C GLU A 482 -8.48 37.50 -27.98
N ASP A 483 -9.44 38.30 -28.46
CA ASP A 483 -10.87 38.01 -28.32
C ASP A 483 -11.27 36.77 -29.14
N SER A 484 -10.67 36.60 -30.33
CA SER A 484 -10.90 35.41 -31.15
C SER A 484 -10.26 34.15 -30.55
N PHE A 485 -9.08 34.28 -29.96
CA PHE A 485 -8.42 33.22 -29.21
C PHE A 485 -9.24 32.81 -27.97
N ALA A 486 -9.72 33.78 -27.18
CA ALA A 486 -10.56 33.53 -26.02
C ALA A 486 -11.87 32.85 -26.41
N ARG A 487 -12.56 33.36 -27.44
CA ARG A 487 -13.80 32.79 -27.96
C ARG A 487 -13.65 31.35 -28.44
N LEU A 488 -12.58 31.02 -29.18
CA LEU A 488 -12.31 29.64 -29.60
C LEU A 488 -12.00 28.73 -28.40
N THR A 489 -11.27 29.23 -27.41
CA THR A 489 -10.90 28.48 -26.20
C THR A 489 -12.11 28.21 -25.32
N ILE A 490 -12.95 29.22 -25.05
CA ILE A 490 -14.20 29.08 -24.29
C ILE A 490 -15.14 28.10 -25.00
N SER A 491 -15.33 28.26 -26.30
CA SER A 491 -16.21 27.36 -27.06
C SER A 491 -15.70 25.92 -27.13
N ALA A 492 -14.38 25.69 -27.02
CA ALA A 492 -13.81 24.34 -26.89
C ALA A 492 -14.00 23.79 -25.46
N ILE A 493 -13.84 24.62 -24.43
CA ILE A 493 -14.12 24.24 -23.03
C ILE A 493 -15.58 23.83 -22.87
N GLU A 494 -16.53 24.57 -23.45
CA GLU A 494 -17.96 24.23 -23.42
C GLU A 494 -18.24 22.85 -24.01
N ASP A 495 -17.66 22.53 -25.18
CA ASP A 495 -17.81 21.22 -25.81
C ASP A 495 -17.14 20.11 -24.97
N PHE A 496 -15.96 20.36 -24.41
CA PHE A 496 -15.26 19.40 -23.53
C PHE A 496 -15.98 19.17 -22.19
N ALA A 497 -16.64 20.20 -21.65
CA ALA A 497 -17.45 20.10 -20.44
C ALA A 497 -18.66 19.19 -20.67
N ASN A 498 -19.33 19.36 -21.82
CA ASN A 498 -20.47 18.52 -22.22
C ASN A 498 -20.10 17.07 -22.54
N CYS A 499 -18.81 16.72 -22.60
CA CYS A 499 -18.31 15.34 -22.74
C CYS A 499 -17.37 14.89 -21.60
N GLU A 500 -17.38 15.60 -20.46
CA GLU A 500 -16.67 15.23 -19.22
C GLU A 500 -15.13 15.11 -19.34
N ARG A 501 -14.51 15.84 -20.28
CA ARG A 501 -13.04 15.88 -20.49
C ARG A 501 -12.34 16.89 -19.57
N ILE A 502 -12.44 16.68 -18.26
CA ILE A 502 -12.00 17.64 -17.21
C ILE A 502 -10.52 18.04 -17.35
N LYS A 503 -9.61 17.09 -17.62
CA LYS A 503 -8.16 17.37 -17.73
C LYS A 503 -7.82 18.39 -18.82
N THR A 504 -8.50 18.31 -19.97
CA THR A 504 -8.29 19.25 -21.07
C THR A 504 -8.87 20.62 -20.71
N ILE A 505 -9.98 20.64 -19.98
CA ILE A 505 -10.58 21.88 -19.47
C ILE A 505 -9.62 22.62 -18.54
N ASP A 506 -8.96 21.92 -17.62
CA ASP A 506 -8.00 22.53 -16.69
C ASP A 506 -6.84 23.22 -17.43
N VAL A 507 -6.25 22.54 -18.43
CA VAL A 507 -5.16 23.10 -19.26
C VAL A 507 -5.63 24.32 -20.05
N LEU A 508 -6.80 24.25 -20.68
CA LEU A 508 -7.37 25.38 -21.44
C LEU A 508 -7.77 26.55 -20.52
N SER A 509 -8.15 26.26 -19.28
CA SER A 509 -8.50 27.29 -18.29
C SER A 509 -7.27 28.05 -17.83
N ILE A 510 -6.10 27.40 -17.72
CA ILE A 510 -4.82 28.09 -17.49
C ILE A 510 -4.52 29.07 -18.63
N ASP A 511 -4.71 28.67 -19.89
CA ASP A 511 -4.47 29.58 -21.03
C ASP A 511 -5.33 30.86 -20.93
N LEU A 512 -6.57 30.73 -20.47
CA LEU A 512 -7.45 31.87 -20.19
C LEU A 512 -7.00 32.69 -18.98
N ALA A 513 -6.60 32.03 -17.87
CA ALA A 513 -6.08 32.71 -16.69
C ALA A 513 -4.84 33.54 -17.01
N MET A 514 -3.94 33.02 -17.86
CA MET A 514 -2.74 33.73 -18.30
C MET A 514 -3.08 34.91 -19.22
N LEU A 515 -4.11 34.79 -20.06
CA LEU A 515 -4.62 35.92 -20.85
C LEU A 515 -5.19 37.03 -19.95
N HIS A 516 -5.99 36.68 -18.95
CA HIS A 516 -6.51 37.64 -17.96
C HIS A 516 -5.40 38.30 -17.15
N PHE A 517 -4.41 37.52 -16.70
CA PHE A 517 -3.24 38.04 -16.00
C PHE A 517 -2.48 39.08 -16.85
N LYS A 518 -2.28 38.82 -18.14
CA LYS A 518 -1.67 39.76 -19.09
C LYS A 518 -2.50 41.03 -19.29
N LYS A 519 -3.83 40.90 -19.34
CA LYS A 519 -4.76 42.04 -19.39
C LYS A 519 -4.84 42.83 -18.08
N ARG A 520 -4.13 42.40 -17.03
CA ARG A 520 -4.14 42.94 -15.65
C ARG A 520 -5.50 42.78 -14.96
N GLU A 521 -6.28 41.81 -15.42
CA GLU A 521 -7.56 41.38 -14.84
C GLU A 521 -7.26 40.34 -13.75
N TYR A 522 -6.61 40.78 -12.67
CA TYR A 522 -6.05 39.89 -11.64
C TYR A 522 -7.12 39.11 -10.86
N LYS A 523 -8.35 39.62 -10.80
CA LYS A 523 -9.45 38.97 -10.08
C LYS A 523 -9.95 37.74 -10.85
N GLU A 524 -10.17 37.91 -12.15
CA GLU A 524 -10.59 36.86 -13.07
C GLU A 524 -9.51 35.78 -13.19
N ALA A 525 -8.23 36.17 -13.23
CA ALA A 525 -7.11 35.23 -13.18
C ALA A 525 -7.05 34.46 -11.86
N LEU A 526 -7.29 35.12 -10.72
CA LEU A 526 -7.30 34.48 -9.39
C LEU A 526 -8.40 33.43 -9.27
N ASP A 527 -9.62 33.74 -9.71
CA ASP A 527 -10.78 32.84 -9.63
C ASP A 527 -10.54 31.55 -10.45
N ILE A 528 -9.85 31.65 -11.60
CA ILE A 528 -9.49 30.48 -12.42
C ILE A 528 -8.31 29.69 -11.82
N LEU A 529 -7.33 30.37 -11.20
CA LEU A 529 -6.11 29.73 -10.69
C LEU A 529 -6.28 29.05 -9.32
N GLN A 530 -7.32 29.39 -8.56
CA GLN A 530 -7.49 28.94 -7.16
C GLN A 530 -7.43 27.41 -6.96
N THR A 531 -7.85 26.63 -7.95
CA THR A 531 -7.88 25.15 -7.89
C THR A 531 -6.87 24.48 -8.83
N SER A 532 -6.18 25.25 -9.68
CA SER A 532 -5.40 24.69 -10.77
C SER A 532 -3.99 24.27 -10.35
N TYR A 533 -3.30 25.05 -9.52
CA TYR A 533 -1.90 24.76 -9.15
C TYR A 533 -1.77 23.49 -8.28
N ASP A 534 -2.71 23.24 -7.37
CA ASP A 534 -2.72 22.05 -6.50
C ASP A 534 -2.75 20.76 -7.33
N TYR A 535 -3.62 20.71 -8.35
CA TYR A 535 -3.71 19.59 -9.27
C TYR A 535 -2.36 19.28 -9.94
N PHE A 536 -1.63 20.30 -10.42
CA PHE A 536 -0.33 20.06 -11.07
C PHE A 536 0.72 19.56 -10.08
N ILE A 537 0.79 20.12 -8.87
CA ILE A 537 1.76 19.71 -7.84
C ILE A 537 1.46 18.29 -7.32
N GLU A 538 0.19 17.94 -7.14
CA GLU A 538 -0.23 16.61 -6.73
C GLU A 538 0.16 15.55 -7.76
N ASN A 539 -0.08 15.84 -9.05
CA ASN A 539 0.25 14.96 -10.18
C ASN A 539 1.73 15.00 -10.60
N GLY A 540 2.59 15.69 -9.85
CA GLY A 540 4.04 15.71 -10.06
C GLY A 540 4.54 16.70 -11.11
N TRP A 541 3.71 17.61 -11.60
CA TRP A 541 4.05 18.74 -12.49
C TRP A 541 4.57 19.95 -11.70
N ASN A 542 5.62 19.74 -10.90
CA ASN A 542 6.14 20.75 -9.96
C ASN A 542 6.64 22.03 -10.65
N TYR A 543 7.19 21.93 -11.88
CA TYR A 543 7.60 23.12 -12.62
C TYR A 543 6.41 24.03 -12.93
N LEU A 544 5.36 23.45 -13.53
CA LEU A 544 4.17 24.19 -13.90
C LEU A 544 3.41 24.69 -12.67
N GLY A 545 3.23 23.82 -11.67
CA GLY A 545 2.62 24.18 -10.39
C GLY A 545 3.36 25.34 -9.70
N GLY A 546 4.69 25.33 -9.69
CA GLY A 546 5.50 26.41 -9.13
C GLY A 546 5.34 27.74 -9.87
N VAL A 547 5.34 27.74 -11.22
CA VAL A 547 5.12 28.95 -12.02
C VAL A 547 3.70 29.51 -11.82
N LEU A 548 2.69 28.63 -11.79
CA LEU A 548 1.30 29.04 -11.52
C LEU A 548 1.15 29.62 -10.12
N LEU A 549 1.83 29.06 -9.11
CA LEU A 549 1.88 29.60 -7.75
C LEU A 549 2.54 30.99 -7.69
N GLU A 550 3.54 31.30 -8.53
CA GLU A 550 4.12 32.64 -8.60
C GLU A 550 3.10 33.66 -9.12
N VAL A 551 2.43 33.32 -10.23
CA VAL A 551 1.36 34.14 -10.82
C VAL A 551 0.21 34.30 -9.83
N PHE A 552 -0.18 33.23 -9.13
CA PHE A 552 -1.20 33.25 -8.10
C PHE A 552 -0.81 34.14 -6.91
N SER A 553 0.44 34.04 -6.44
CA SER A 553 0.96 34.92 -5.38
C SER A 553 0.93 36.40 -5.79
N GLU A 554 1.24 36.71 -7.05
CA GLU A 554 1.18 38.08 -7.58
C GLU A 554 -0.26 38.58 -7.72
N CYS A 555 -1.19 37.73 -8.16
CA CYS A 555 -2.62 38.04 -8.16
C CYS A 555 -3.14 38.34 -6.74
N ILE A 556 -2.80 37.53 -5.73
CA ILE A 556 -3.22 37.79 -4.34
C ILE A 556 -2.69 39.14 -3.85
N LEU A 557 -1.42 39.47 -4.12
CA LEU A 557 -0.83 40.75 -3.74
C LEU A 557 -1.59 41.94 -4.32
N HIS A 558 -2.07 41.83 -5.57
CA HIS A 558 -2.80 42.90 -6.25
C HIS A 558 -4.28 43.00 -5.88
N VAL A 559 -4.92 41.90 -5.47
CA VAL A 559 -6.36 41.86 -5.17
C VAL A 559 -6.66 41.99 -3.67
N LYS A 560 -5.89 41.34 -2.79
CA LYS A 560 -6.10 41.29 -1.33
C LYS A 560 -4.79 41.28 -0.52
N PRO A 561 -4.11 42.42 -0.36
CA PRO A 561 -2.84 42.50 0.38
C PRO A 561 -2.97 42.30 1.89
N GLU A 562 -4.18 42.42 2.47
CA GLU A 562 -4.40 42.30 3.93
C GLU A 562 -4.48 40.84 4.42
N ASN A 563 -4.59 39.85 3.52
CA ASN A 563 -4.79 38.44 3.89
C ASN A 563 -3.46 37.72 4.15
N SER A 564 -2.76 38.11 5.22
CA SER A 564 -1.39 37.65 5.55
C SER A 564 -1.26 36.12 5.69
N THR A 565 -2.33 35.43 6.11
CA THR A 565 -2.35 33.96 6.25
C THR A 565 -2.34 33.24 4.90
N GLU A 566 -3.11 33.71 3.93
CA GLU A 566 -3.18 33.11 2.59
C GLU A 566 -1.88 33.38 1.79
N LEU A 567 -1.30 34.57 1.97
CA LEU A 567 0.03 34.91 1.48
C LEU A 567 1.13 34.06 2.13
N MET A 568 1.02 33.77 3.44
CA MET A 568 1.94 32.88 4.15
C MET A 568 1.90 31.47 3.58
N ASN A 569 0.71 30.87 3.48
CA ASN A 569 0.51 29.53 2.93
C ASN A 569 1.05 29.43 1.49
N THR A 570 0.72 30.40 0.64
CA THR A 570 1.19 30.44 -0.75
C THR A 570 2.72 30.57 -0.83
N THR A 571 3.31 31.43 0.00
CA THR A 571 4.77 31.63 0.03
C THR A 571 5.49 30.39 0.60
N LEU A 572 4.88 29.70 1.57
CA LEU A 572 5.37 28.45 2.12
C LEU A 572 5.30 27.33 1.09
N GLU A 573 4.19 27.19 0.35
CA GLU A 573 4.05 26.21 -0.75
C GLU A 573 5.05 26.47 -1.88
N LEU A 574 5.28 27.74 -2.23
CA LEU A 574 6.34 28.12 -3.17
C LEU A 574 7.73 27.71 -2.65
N PHE A 575 7.98 27.89 -1.35
CA PHE A 575 9.25 27.51 -0.74
C PHE A 575 9.41 25.98 -0.70
N VAL A 576 8.36 25.24 -0.34
CA VAL A 576 8.32 23.76 -0.35
C VAL A 576 8.46 23.22 -1.77
N SER A 577 7.93 23.89 -2.79
CA SER A 577 8.07 23.47 -4.20
C SER A 577 9.51 23.50 -4.71
N LEU A 578 10.43 24.18 -4.00
CA LEU A 578 11.88 24.08 -4.25
C LEU A 578 12.51 22.78 -3.72
N ASN A 579 11.79 22.06 -2.86
CA ASN A 579 12.21 20.81 -2.26
C ASN A 579 11.76 19.63 -3.13
N ASP A 580 12.71 18.87 -3.68
CA ASP A 580 12.40 17.62 -4.38
C ASP A 580 11.95 16.55 -3.37
N CYS A 581 10.66 16.60 -2.99
CA CYS A 581 10.07 15.72 -1.98
C CYS A 581 9.53 14.40 -2.55
N LYS A 582 9.38 14.25 -3.89
CA LYS A 582 8.69 13.09 -4.49
C LYS A 582 9.54 12.19 -5.39
N GLY A 583 10.86 12.14 -5.22
CA GLY A 583 11.72 11.17 -5.92
C GLY A 583 11.61 11.18 -7.46
N ALA A 584 11.01 12.23 -8.04
CA ALA A 584 10.91 12.38 -9.47
C ALA A 584 12.34 12.55 -10.02
N PRO A 585 12.68 11.89 -11.14
CA PRO A 585 13.99 12.08 -11.74
C PRO A 585 14.21 13.57 -11.98
N LEU A 586 15.46 14.03 -11.80
CA LEU A 586 15.95 15.37 -12.14
C LEU A 586 15.74 15.64 -13.64
N GLY A 587 14.49 15.85 -14.03
CA GLY A 587 14.03 16.09 -15.38
C GLY A 587 13.63 17.55 -15.56
N ILE A 588 13.13 17.84 -16.77
CA ILE A 588 12.72 19.19 -17.22
C ILE A 588 11.64 19.82 -16.30
N ASN A 589 10.93 19.00 -15.53
CA ASN A 589 9.81 19.38 -14.67
C ASN A 589 10.25 19.65 -13.21
N ASN A 590 11.31 20.45 -13.02
CA ASN A 590 11.79 20.83 -11.68
C ASN A 590 11.84 22.36 -11.54
N TYR A 591 10.98 22.90 -10.67
CA TYR A 591 10.91 24.34 -10.36
C TYR A 591 12.23 24.88 -9.76
N ASN A 592 13.02 24.03 -9.11
CA ASN A 592 14.31 24.40 -8.53
C ASN A 592 15.36 24.81 -9.60
N LEU A 593 15.22 24.33 -10.85
CA LEU A 593 16.18 24.60 -11.94
C LEU A 593 16.17 26.06 -12.42
N ILE A 594 15.04 26.75 -12.30
CA ILE A 594 14.89 28.14 -12.76
C ILE A 594 15.23 29.18 -11.69
N LYS A 595 15.41 28.77 -10.43
CA LYS A 595 15.67 29.69 -9.31
C LYS A 595 17.13 29.72 -8.89
N ASN A 596 17.75 30.88 -9.01
CA ASN A 596 19.11 31.14 -8.56
C ASN A 596 19.20 31.26 -7.03
N LYS A 597 20.40 31.08 -6.45
CA LYS A 597 20.64 31.19 -5.00
C LYS A 597 20.15 32.53 -4.41
N SER A 598 20.25 33.63 -5.16
CA SER A 598 19.76 34.95 -4.74
C SER A 598 18.22 35.00 -4.66
N GLU A 599 17.52 34.35 -5.59
CA GLU A 599 16.05 34.32 -5.62
C GLU A 599 15.49 33.44 -4.50
N ARG A 600 16.17 32.31 -4.21
CA ARG A 600 15.84 31.46 -3.06
C ARG A 600 16.01 32.21 -1.74
N LEU A 601 17.07 33.00 -1.60
CA LEU A 601 17.26 33.87 -0.42
C LEU A 601 16.17 34.94 -0.32
N LYS A 602 15.76 35.57 -1.44
CA LYS A 602 14.65 36.54 -1.43
C LYS A 602 13.34 35.89 -0.98
N LEU A 603 13.05 34.68 -1.47
CA LEU A 603 11.85 33.93 -1.07
C LEU A 603 11.89 33.57 0.43
N PHE A 604 13.05 33.11 0.92
CA PHE A 604 13.25 32.81 2.35
C PHE A 604 13.10 34.05 3.23
N HIS A 605 13.68 35.19 2.85
CA HIS A 605 13.51 36.45 3.58
C HIS A 605 12.07 36.93 3.58
N ARG A 606 11.35 36.76 2.45
CA ARG A 606 9.92 37.06 2.35
C ARG A 606 9.09 36.17 3.28
N LEU A 607 9.37 34.86 3.32
CA LEU A 607 8.73 33.93 4.25
C LEU A 607 8.98 34.36 5.71
N LYS A 608 10.22 34.72 6.05
CA LYS A 608 10.58 35.20 7.38
C LYS A 608 9.83 36.49 7.75
N SER A 609 9.83 37.51 6.88
CA SER A 609 9.14 38.77 7.15
C SER A 609 7.64 38.62 7.29
N ILE A 610 7.01 37.75 6.48
CA ILE A 610 5.57 37.46 6.59
C ILE A 610 5.30 36.74 7.91
N SER A 611 6.14 35.76 8.28
CA SER A 611 5.99 35.00 9.53
C SER A 611 6.02 35.89 10.78
N GLU A 612 6.89 36.91 10.80
CA GLU A 612 7.01 37.85 11.92
C GLU A 612 5.76 38.74 12.04
N SER A 613 5.10 39.03 10.91
CA SER A 613 3.90 39.89 10.84
C SER A 613 2.58 39.17 11.14
N LEU A 614 2.57 37.86 11.35
CA LEU A 614 1.35 37.09 11.64
C LEU A 614 0.78 37.43 13.03
N ASP A 615 -0.54 37.41 13.20
CA ASP A 615 -1.17 37.57 14.51
C ASP A 615 -1.31 36.24 15.28
N VAL A 616 -1.27 35.11 14.56
CA VAL A 616 -1.52 33.76 15.08
C VAL A 616 -0.34 32.84 14.75
N TYR A 617 -0.05 31.91 15.64
CA TYR A 617 0.93 30.84 15.43
C TYR A 617 0.54 29.94 14.25
N HIS A 618 1.51 29.62 13.41
CA HIS A 618 1.35 28.76 12.24
C HIS A 618 2.24 27.52 12.34
N GLU A 619 1.61 26.34 12.34
CA GLU A 619 2.28 25.03 12.38
C GLU A 619 2.19 24.35 11.02
N SER A 620 3.32 23.85 10.53
CA SER A 620 3.39 23.09 9.27
C SER A 620 4.19 21.80 9.44
N GLN A 621 4.01 20.86 8.52
CA GLN A 621 4.67 19.55 8.58
C GLN A 621 6.18 19.66 8.33
N LEU A 622 6.97 19.12 9.24
CA LEU A 622 8.44 19.19 9.18
C LEU A 622 9.02 18.50 7.95
N ASP A 623 8.50 17.33 7.58
CA ASP A 623 9.02 16.49 6.49
C ASP A 623 8.95 17.15 5.11
N ARG A 624 8.06 18.14 4.95
CA ARG A 624 7.93 18.93 3.72
C ARG A 624 9.10 19.90 3.52
N VAL A 625 9.78 20.29 4.59
CA VAL A 625 10.82 21.33 4.60
C VAL A 625 12.20 20.77 4.91
N PHE A 626 12.33 20.01 6.00
CA PHE A 626 13.61 19.48 6.48
C PHE A 626 13.56 17.96 6.55
N LYS A 627 14.65 17.30 6.16
CA LYS A 627 14.83 15.88 6.48
C LYS A 627 15.61 15.78 7.79
N VAL A 628 14.97 15.24 8.82
CA VAL A 628 15.55 15.11 10.17
C VAL A 628 15.79 13.63 10.48
N GLU A 629 17.01 13.32 10.94
CA GLU A 629 17.43 11.99 11.37
C GLU A 629 17.98 12.11 12.79
N ILE A 630 17.35 11.42 13.74
CA ILE A 630 17.78 11.40 15.14
C ILE A 630 18.74 10.24 15.35
N LEU A 631 19.92 10.53 15.87
CA LEU A 631 20.88 9.51 16.27
C LEU A 631 20.49 9.01 17.67
N PRO A 632 20.17 7.71 17.86
CA PRO A 632 19.65 7.18 19.14
C PRO A 632 20.69 7.14 20.27
N HIS A 633 21.90 7.64 20.05
CA HIS A 633 23.00 7.62 21.00
C HIS A 633 22.87 8.81 21.96
N ILE A 634 22.77 8.50 23.25
CA ILE A 634 22.85 9.51 24.30
C ILE A 634 24.31 9.60 24.74
N ASP A 635 24.87 10.79 24.64
CA ASP A 635 26.15 11.11 25.29
C ASP A 635 25.89 11.99 26.51
N MET A 636 26.87 12.08 27.39
CA MET A 636 26.76 12.92 28.58
C MET A 636 28.10 13.57 28.84
N ASN A 637 28.07 14.86 29.18
CA ASN A 637 29.27 15.59 29.51
C ASN A 637 29.46 15.61 31.04
N ALA A 638 30.59 15.06 31.50
CA ALA A 638 30.87 14.90 32.93
C ALA A 638 31.00 16.24 33.69
N ASN A 639 31.22 17.35 32.98
CA ASN A 639 31.43 18.67 33.57
C ASN A 639 30.13 19.43 33.86
N ASP A 640 29.09 19.22 33.05
CA ASP A 640 27.80 19.92 33.16
C ASP A 640 26.67 19.01 33.67
N GLY A 641 26.84 17.68 33.65
CA GLY A 641 25.83 16.74 34.12
C GLY A 641 24.61 16.64 33.19
N ARG A 642 24.68 17.20 31.98
CA ARG A 642 23.58 17.18 31.00
C ARG A 642 23.72 16.00 30.05
N TYR A 643 22.56 15.52 29.60
CA TYR A 643 22.47 14.47 28.58
C TYR A 643 22.26 15.09 27.21
N TYR A 644 22.95 14.54 26.21
CA TYR A 644 22.99 15.05 24.86
C TYR A 644 22.53 14.00 23.86
N ILE A 645 21.72 14.43 22.89
CA ILE A 645 21.38 13.64 21.70
C ILE A 645 21.82 14.39 20.45
N GLN A 646 22.25 13.65 19.43
CA GLN A 646 22.65 14.23 18.16
C GLN A 646 21.52 14.13 17.14
N VAL A 647 21.19 15.25 16.52
CA VAL A 647 20.19 15.34 15.45
C VAL A 647 20.85 15.80 14.18
N LYS A 648 20.62 15.08 13.11
CA LYS A 648 21.10 15.38 11.76
C LYS A 648 19.97 16.00 10.97
N ILE A 649 20.10 17.29 10.68
CA ILE A 649 19.13 18.05 9.88
C ILE A 649 19.74 18.31 8.51
N GLN A 650 19.09 17.81 7.46
CA GLN A 650 19.46 18.07 6.07
C GLN A 650 18.62 19.22 5.51
N ASN A 651 19.31 20.29 5.11
CA ASN A 651 18.74 21.41 4.39
C ASN A 651 18.92 21.20 2.88
N LYS A 652 17.81 21.13 2.16
CA LYS A 652 17.80 20.83 0.71
C LYS A 652 17.75 22.08 -0.19
N PHE A 653 17.72 23.28 0.39
CA PHE A 653 17.45 24.51 -0.36
C PHE A 653 18.70 25.22 -0.92
N GLY A 654 19.92 24.75 -0.60
CA GLY A 654 21.17 25.34 -1.13
C GLY A 654 21.55 26.70 -0.51
N ILE A 655 20.80 27.15 0.50
CA ILE A 655 20.96 28.44 1.20
C ILE A 655 21.19 28.20 2.69
N LYS A 656 21.91 29.10 3.36
CA LYS A 656 22.06 29.04 4.83
C LYS A 656 20.72 29.43 5.47
N ILE A 657 20.23 28.62 6.42
CA ILE A 657 18.97 28.87 7.14
C ILE A 657 19.29 29.02 8.63
N GLU A 658 18.75 30.08 9.23
CA GLU A 658 18.87 30.36 10.67
C GLU A 658 17.57 29.94 11.36
N LEU A 659 17.69 29.16 12.42
CA LEU A 659 16.59 28.63 13.23
C LEU A 659 16.68 29.18 14.64
N LEU A 660 15.54 29.51 15.23
CA LEU A 660 15.45 30.01 16.59
C LEU A 660 15.73 28.88 17.60
N LYS A 661 15.08 27.73 17.42
CA LYS A 661 15.12 26.63 18.38
C LYS A 661 14.77 25.29 17.75
N VAL A 662 15.44 24.23 18.18
CA VAL A 662 15.09 22.84 17.84
C VAL A 662 14.79 22.08 19.11
N VAL A 663 13.65 21.40 19.15
CA VAL A 663 13.20 20.59 20.27
C VAL A 663 12.85 19.19 19.80
N VAL A 664 13.38 18.20 20.50
CA VAL A 664 12.97 16.81 20.34
C VAL A 664 12.40 16.35 21.67
N THR A 665 11.14 15.97 21.68
CA THR A 665 10.42 15.51 22.86
C THR A 665 10.30 14.00 22.82
N PHE A 666 10.68 13.35 23.91
CA PHE A 666 10.43 11.94 24.14
C PHE A 666 9.42 11.75 25.27
N VAL A 667 8.71 10.63 25.25
CA VAL A 667 7.80 10.18 26.32
C VAL A 667 8.16 8.76 26.73
N SER A 668 7.72 8.32 27.92
CA SER A 668 7.92 6.93 28.33
C SER A 668 7.23 5.96 27.34
N ALA A 669 7.90 4.85 27.04
CA ALA A 669 7.34 3.81 26.17
C ALA A 669 6.13 3.08 26.80
N ASP A 670 5.99 3.12 28.13
CA ASP A 670 5.02 2.30 28.87
C ASP A 670 3.61 2.93 29.01
N ASP A 671 3.29 4.01 28.27
CA ASP A 671 1.97 4.69 28.20
C ASP A 671 1.30 5.12 29.53
N LEU A 672 1.93 4.82 30.67
CA LEU A 672 1.39 5.03 32.02
C LEU A 672 1.84 6.35 32.66
N SER A 673 2.70 7.13 32.00
CA SER A 673 3.23 8.40 32.50
C SER A 673 3.28 9.48 31.42
N ASP A 674 2.57 10.60 31.64
CA ASP A 674 2.55 11.80 30.79
C ASP A 674 3.85 12.65 30.88
N ILE A 675 4.98 12.04 31.28
CA ILE A 675 6.23 12.76 31.48
C ILE A 675 6.90 12.97 30.11
N SER A 676 6.95 14.23 29.68
CA SER A 676 7.64 14.64 28.46
C SER A 676 9.06 15.10 28.76
N ILE A 677 10.03 14.58 28.00
CA ILE A 677 11.45 14.85 28.18
C ILE A 677 11.95 15.62 26.95
N PRO A 678 12.10 16.95 27.04
CA PRO A 678 12.57 17.76 25.94
C PRO A 678 14.09 17.79 25.88
N PHE A 679 14.63 17.57 24.68
CA PHE A 679 16.01 17.88 24.30
C PHE A 679 16.01 19.16 23.46
N THR A 680 16.75 20.18 23.89
CA THR A 680 16.68 21.51 23.28
C THR A 680 18.04 22.07 22.89
N ASN A 681 18.05 22.89 21.85
CA ASN A 681 19.15 23.79 21.48
C ASN A 681 18.58 25.02 20.76
N THR A 682 19.19 26.19 20.95
CA THR A 682 18.75 27.49 20.43
C THR A 682 19.80 28.09 19.49
N ASP A 683 19.39 29.03 18.63
CA ASP A 683 20.27 29.79 17.74
C ASP A 683 21.10 28.92 16.79
N ILE A 684 20.42 28.11 15.98
CA ILE A 684 21.04 27.10 15.12
C ILE A 684 21.17 27.61 13.68
N SER A 685 22.37 27.45 13.11
CA SER A 685 22.66 27.76 11.71
C SER A 685 22.78 26.47 10.89
N LEU A 686 21.81 26.22 10.00
CA LEU A 686 21.87 25.13 9.03
C LEU A 686 22.74 25.50 7.82
N SER A 687 23.64 24.60 7.46
CA SER A 687 24.46 24.74 6.25
C SER A 687 23.62 24.60 4.99
N GLY A 688 24.08 25.17 3.87
CA GLY A 688 23.37 25.08 2.59
C GLY A 688 23.62 23.79 1.83
N GLU A 689 24.63 23.00 2.21
CA GLU A 689 25.01 21.76 1.54
C GLU A 689 25.21 20.64 2.56
N GLY A 690 24.70 19.45 2.25
CA GLY A 690 24.81 18.28 3.12
C GLY A 690 23.89 18.35 4.33
N TYR A 691 24.38 17.88 5.47
CA TYR A 691 23.63 17.85 6.72
C TYR A 691 24.39 18.61 7.81
N THR A 692 23.64 19.24 8.72
CA THR A 692 24.19 19.83 9.95
C THR A 692 23.90 18.89 11.11
N LEU A 693 24.95 18.54 11.87
CA LEU A 693 24.82 17.82 13.14
C LEU A 693 24.61 18.83 14.27
N ILE A 694 23.55 18.64 15.04
CA ILE A 694 23.16 19.50 16.16
C ILE A 694 23.15 18.65 17.42
N ASN A 695 23.81 19.11 18.47
CA ASN A 695 23.72 18.49 19.79
C ASN A 695 22.57 19.16 20.55
N LEU A 696 21.55 18.40 20.94
CA LEU A 696 20.47 18.87 21.80
C LEU A 696 20.72 18.39 23.23
N SER A 697 20.41 19.22 24.24
CA SER A 697 20.67 18.89 25.65
C SER A 697 19.40 18.80 26.50
N THR A 698 19.44 17.99 27.56
CA THR A 698 18.39 17.90 28.58
C THR A 698 18.99 17.84 30.00
N ASN A 699 18.25 18.35 30.97
CA ASN A 699 18.51 18.33 32.41
C ASN A 699 17.71 17.23 33.14
N PHE A 700 17.00 16.39 32.39
CA PHE A 700 16.22 15.27 32.90
C PHE A 700 17.00 13.97 32.73
N TYR A 701 17.02 13.15 33.78
CA TYR A 701 17.38 11.75 33.68
C TYR A 701 16.13 10.89 33.83
N TYR A 702 15.98 9.90 32.95
CA TYR A 702 14.88 8.93 32.99
C TYR A 702 15.41 7.53 32.71
N SER A 703 15.21 6.60 33.64
CA SER A 703 15.81 5.25 33.54
C SER A 703 15.14 4.32 32.52
N GLU A 704 13.86 4.55 32.19
CA GLU A 704 13.10 3.69 31.27
C GLU A 704 13.44 3.96 29.80
N SER A 705 12.92 3.09 28.91
CA SER A 705 12.98 3.33 27.47
C SER A 705 12.05 4.46 27.06
N LEU A 706 12.59 5.41 26.32
CA LEU A 706 11.88 6.60 25.85
C LEU A 706 11.55 6.46 24.36
N LYS A 707 10.30 6.69 23.99
CA LYS A 707 9.83 6.75 22.60
C LYS A 707 9.75 8.19 22.13
N LEU A 708 10.08 8.41 20.87
CA LEU A 708 9.97 9.72 20.23
C LEU A 708 8.51 10.13 20.08
N ASP A 709 8.16 11.31 20.60
CA ASP A 709 6.79 11.85 20.58
C ASP A 709 6.66 12.94 19.50
N LYS A 710 7.43 14.02 19.68
CA LYS A 710 7.39 15.20 18.80
C LYS A 710 8.78 15.67 18.43
N ILE A 711 8.96 16.01 17.15
CA ILE A 711 10.07 16.84 16.70
C ILE A 711 9.50 18.21 16.34
N SER A 712 10.07 19.29 16.88
CA SER A 712 9.75 20.65 16.45
C SER A 712 10.99 21.46 16.10
N VAL A 713 10.88 22.19 15.00
CA VAL A 713 11.88 23.13 14.50
C VAL A 713 11.22 24.50 14.40
N GLU A 714 11.60 25.39 15.30
CA GLU A 714 11.07 26.75 15.39
C GLU A 714 11.94 27.69 14.53
N MET A 715 11.36 28.25 13.47
CA MET A 715 12.05 29.18 12.58
C MET A 715 11.91 30.63 13.07
N THR A 716 10.71 31.00 13.52
CA THR A 716 10.41 32.25 14.25
C THR A 716 9.51 31.92 15.44
N ASP A 717 9.21 32.89 16.28
CA ASP A 717 8.26 32.77 17.39
C ASP A 717 6.85 32.33 16.94
N LYS A 718 6.50 32.57 15.67
CA LYS A 718 5.18 32.29 15.09
C LYS A 718 5.16 31.21 14.02
N LEU A 719 6.32 30.77 13.50
CA LEU A 719 6.42 29.71 12.50
C LEU A 719 7.19 28.51 13.04
N VAL A 720 6.48 27.40 13.21
CA VAL A 720 7.04 26.16 13.72
C VAL A 720 6.71 25.00 12.80
N PHE A 721 7.73 24.19 12.55
CA PHE A 721 7.60 22.97 11.80
C PHE A 721 7.61 21.80 12.76
N SER A 722 6.59 20.94 12.70
CA SER A 722 6.52 19.80 13.59
C SER A 722 6.13 18.51 12.88
N THR A 723 6.54 17.40 13.47
CA THR A 723 6.03 16.07 13.16
C THR A 723 5.68 15.40 14.48
N MET A 724 4.41 15.02 14.62
CA MET A 724 3.92 14.15 15.69
C MET A 724 4.04 12.71 15.21
N ILE A 725 4.63 11.83 16.03
CA ILE A 725 4.73 10.40 15.72
C ILE A 725 3.61 9.70 16.48
N ASP A 726 2.37 9.90 16.04
CA ASP A 726 1.23 9.27 16.69
C ASP A 726 1.08 7.81 16.23
N VAL A 727 0.87 6.92 17.19
CA VAL A 727 0.47 5.53 16.99
C VAL A 727 -0.92 5.56 16.37
N CYS A 728 -1.12 4.80 15.28
CA CYS A 728 -2.35 4.71 14.49
C CYS A 728 -3.63 5.10 15.25
N PRO A 729 -4.42 6.08 14.76
CA PRO A 729 -5.82 6.14 15.13
C PRO A 729 -6.45 4.85 14.61
N THR A 730 -7.06 4.08 15.52
CA THR A 730 -8.01 3.04 15.17
C THR A 730 -9.16 3.70 14.42
N ASP A 731 -9.07 3.75 13.10
CA ASP A 731 -10.17 4.25 12.28
C ASP A 731 -11.29 3.21 12.31
N GLY A 732 -12.41 3.61 12.91
CA GLY A 732 -13.62 2.82 12.94
C GLY A 732 -14.13 2.65 11.51
N ASP A 733 -14.31 1.38 11.12
CA ASP A 733 -15.00 0.95 9.91
C ASP A 733 -16.36 1.64 9.76
N HIS A 734 -16.44 2.78 9.07
CA HIS A 734 -17.69 3.30 8.51
C HIS A 734 -17.43 4.02 7.19
N THR A 735 -17.10 3.28 6.12
CA THR A 735 -17.35 3.77 4.76
C THR A 735 -18.17 2.78 3.93
N VAL A 736 -19.36 3.29 3.64
CA VAL A 736 -20.24 3.01 2.52
C VAL A 736 -19.48 2.62 1.25
N ILE A 737 -20.09 1.67 0.55
CA ILE A 737 -19.68 1.00 -0.68
C ILE A 737 -19.20 1.98 -1.76
N HIS A 738 -17.95 1.82 -2.20
CA HIS A 738 -17.52 2.22 -3.55
C HIS A 738 -17.31 0.98 -4.41
N HIS A 739 -18.11 0.89 -5.47
CA HIS A 739 -17.98 -0.12 -6.50
C HIS A 739 -16.76 0.17 -7.40
N THR A 740 -16.11 -0.93 -7.77
CA THR A 740 -15.38 -1.20 -9.03
C THR A 740 -13.95 -0.68 -9.25
N THR A 741 -13.02 -1.65 -9.17
CA THR A 741 -11.96 -2.02 -10.15
C THR A 741 -10.84 -1.03 -10.44
N THR A 742 -9.75 -1.13 -9.66
CA THR A 742 -8.41 -1.53 -10.13
C THR A 742 -7.50 -1.73 -8.91
N GLU A 743 -6.87 -2.90 -8.80
CA GLU A 743 -5.81 -3.14 -7.82
C GLU A 743 -4.56 -2.36 -8.22
N GLU A 744 -4.46 -1.10 -7.79
CA GLU A 744 -3.17 -0.45 -7.60
C GLU A 744 -2.72 -0.71 -6.17
N VAL A 745 -1.71 -1.58 -6.03
CA VAL A 745 -0.95 -1.74 -4.79
C VAL A 745 -0.21 -0.44 -4.54
N SER A 746 -0.84 0.48 -3.81
CA SER A 746 -0.15 1.63 -3.23
C SER A 746 1.00 1.10 -2.36
N PRO A 747 2.27 1.45 -2.64
CA PRO A 747 3.36 1.06 -1.78
C PRO A 747 3.11 1.72 -0.43
N ARG A 748 2.84 0.92 0.60
CA ARG A 748 2.84 1.39 1.99
C ARG A 748 4.16 2.13 2.22
N LEU A 749 4.09 3.44 2.41
CA LEU A 749 5.21 4.23 2.89
C LEU A 749 5.78 3.54 4.13
N PRO A 750 7.10 3.38 4.27
CA PRO A 750 7.68 2.86 5.49
C PRO A 750 7.24 3.79 6.62
N SER A 751 6.49 3.26 7.58
CA SER A 751 6.19 3.95 8.83
C SER A 751 7.51 4.47 9.42
N PRO A 752 7.57 5.72 9.92
CA PRO A 752 8.79 6.24 10.55
C PRO A 752 9.22 5.25 11.62
N GLN A 753 10.48 4.79 11.54
CA GLN A 753 11.05 3.88 12.52
C GLN A 753 10.90 4.54 13.90
N SER A 754 10.15 3.93 14.81
CA SER A 754 10.00 4.43 16.18
C SER A 754 11.39 4.48 16.82
N VAL A 755 11.96 5.68 16.92
CA VAL A 755 13.27 5.87 17.56
C VAL A 755 13.06 5.71 19.06
N THR A 756 13.61 4.64 19.62
CA THR A 756 13.66 4.42 21.07
C THR A 756 15.06 4.73 21.59
N ILE A 757 15.15 5.55 22.63
CA ILE A 757 16.39 5.85 23.34
C ILE A 757 16.31 5.33 24.78
N GLN A 758 17.47 5.15 25.42
CA GLN A 758 17.54 4.74 26.83
C GLN A 758 18.70 5.47 27.50
N MET A 759 18.46 6.02 28.69
CA MET A 759 19.46 6.73 29.48
C MET A 759 20.05 5.76 30.52
N PHE A 760 21.33 5.93 30.84
CA PHE A 760 21.99 5.17 31.91
C PHE A 760 22.66 6.14 32.87
N PRO A 761 22.65 5.85 34.18
CA PRO A 761 23.28 6.71 35.17
C PRO A 761 24.80 6.62 35.03
N PHE A 762 25.50 7.66 35.48
CA PHE A 762 26.96 7.70 35.43
C PHE A 762 27.56 7.46 36.82
N PRO A 763 28.63 6.63 36.95
CA PRO A 763 29.17 6.22 38.26
C PRO A 763 29.67 7.38 39.12
N ASP A 764 30.13 8.45 38.50
CA ASP A 764 30.76 9.58 39.20
C ASP A 764 29.79 10.74 39.46
N LEU A 765 28.54 10.67 38.97
CA LEU A 765 27.53 11.73 39.11
C LEU A 765 26.45 11.39 40.14
N PHE A 766 25.50 12.31 40.30
CA PHE A 766 24.30 12.08 41.09
C PHE A 766 23.56 10.84 40.61
N ARG A 767 23.25 9.95 41.54
CA ARG A 767 22.45 8.75 41.27
C ARG A 767 21.82 8.23 42.55
N VAL A 768 20.82 7.40 42.36
CA VAL A 768 20.09 6.70 43.41
C VAL A 768 20.15 5.21 43.12
N GLU A 769 20.45 4.41 44.14
CA GLU A 769 20.50 2.93 44.07
C GLU A 769 19.65 2.34 45.21
N PHE A 770 18.97 1.23 44.96
CA PHE A 770 18.28 0.46 46.00
C PHE A 770 19.00 -0.84 46.30
N MET A 771 19.06 -1.20 47.58
CA MET A 771 19.70 -2.42 48.06
C MET A 771 18.85 -3.10 49.13
N SER A 772 19.03 -4.42 49.26
CA SER A 772 18.50 -5.16 50.41
C SER A 772 19.37 -4.87 51.64
N PRO A 773 18.77 -4.65 52.82
CA PRO A 773 19.52 -4.41 54.05
C PRO A 773 20.36 -5.64 54.43
N LYS A 774 21.58 -5.39 54.91
CA LYS A 774 22.51 -6.46 55.31
C LYS A 774 22.04 -7.26 56.53
N ALA A 775 21.24 -6.65 57.41
CA ALA A 775 20.64 -7.31 58.58
C ALA A 775 19.13 -7.45 58.41
N VAL A 776 18.62 -8.68 58.47
CA VAL A 776 17.21 -9.03 58.25
C VAL A 776 16.66 -9.72 59.50
N SER A 777 15.48 -9.27 59.94
CA SER A 777 14.72 -9.90 61.03
C SER A 777 13.50 -10.62 60.48
N LEU A 778 13.11 -11.75 61.10
CA LEU A 778 11.88 -12.45 60.71
C LEU A 778 10.64 -11.55 60.89
N GLY A 779 9.85 -11.41 59.83
CA GLY A 779 8.60 -10.65 59.83
C GLY A 779 8.73 -9.18 59.41
N THR A 780 9.93 -8.67 59.17
CA THR A 780 10.17 -7.30 58.68
C THR A 780 10.82 -7.33 57.31
N ASN A 781 10.14 -6.78 56.29
CA ASN A 781 10.74 -6.55 54.98
C ASN A 781 11.20 -5.10 54.90
N ALA A 782 12.47 -4.86 54.56
CA ALA A 782 13.02 -3.52 54.44
C ALA A 782 13.91 -3.37 53.20
N LEU A 783 14.10 -2.12 52.78
CA LEU A 783 14.88 -1.68 51.63
C LEU A 783 15.73 -0.48 52.01
N GLU A 784 16.93 -0.37 51.42
CA GLU A 784 17.84 0.76 51.62
C GLU A 784 18.01 1.53 50.31
N CYS A 785 17.70 2.83 50.30
CA CYS A 785 17.97 3.75 49.19
C CYS A 785 19.27 4.49 49.48
N VAL A 786 20.24 4.36 48.60
CA VAL A 786 21.53 5.04 48.69
C VAL A 786 21.60 6.13 47.62
N VAL A 787 21.75 7.37 48.08
CA VAL A 787 21.85 8.57 47.23
C VAL A 787 23.30 9.02 47.20
N HIS A 788 23.86 9.19 46.00
CA HIS A 788 25.22 9.63 45.77
C HIS A 788 25.21 11.06 45.24
N SER A 789 26.00 11.99 45.80
CA SER A 789 26.02 13.41 45.34
C SER A 789 26.84 13.67 44.07
N GLY A 790 27.73 12.76 43.67
CA GLY A 790 28.65 13.02 42.56
C GLY A 790 29.77 14.02 42.93
N PRO A 791 30.36 14.75 41.96
CA PRO A 791 31.59 15.50 42.18
C PRO A 791 31.34 16.96 42.63
N LYS A 792 30.10 17.44 42.51
CA LYS A 792 29.68 18.80 42.91
C LYS A 792 28.77 18.71 44.13
N ASP A 793 28.64 19.84 44.84
CA ASP A 793 27.67 19.95 45.92
C ASP A 793 26.26 20.02 45.33
N ILE A 794 25.31 19.37 46.01
CA ILE A 794 23.91 19.37 45.63
C ILE A 794 23.13 20.21 46.64
N GLU A 795 22.31 21.11 46.13
CA GLU A 795 21.41 21.97 46.92
C GLU A 795 19.94 21.58 46.66
N ASN A 796 19.07 21.84 47.64
CA ASN A 796 17.61 21.67 47.51
C ASN A 796 17.17 20.28 47.00
N LEU A 797 17.78 19.21 47.53
CA LEU A 797 17.45 17.84 47.14
C LEU A 797 16.10 17.42 47.72
N ALA A 798 15.10 17.23 46.86
CA ALA A 798 13.79 16.69 47.21
C ALA A 798 13.62 15.31 46.55
N ILE A 799 13.42 14.27 47.35
CA ILE A 799 13.26 12.89 46.90
C ILE A 799 11.82 12.45 47.20
N SER A 800 11.07 12.07 46.18
CA SER A 800 9.77 11.43 46.33
C SER A 800 9.84 9.98 45.87
N ILE A 801 9.39 9.07 46.73
CA ILE A 801 9.41 7.63 46.46
C ILE A 801 7.98 7.13 46.40
N VAL A 802 7.62 6.51 45.28
CA VAL A 802 6.29 5.96 45.04
C VAL A 802 6.46 4.48 44.70
N THR A 803 5.63 3.62 45.27
CA THR A 803 5.62 2.20 44.90
C THR A 803 4.73 1.98 43.68
N SER A 804 5.25 1.30 42.66
CA SER A 804 4.49 1.02 41.41
C SER A 804 3.59 -0.22 41.53
N THR A 805 3.72 -0.99 42.62
CA THR A 805 2.92 -2.19 42.88
C THR A 805 1.68 -1.82 43.70
N HIS A 806 0.49 -2.02 43.14
CA HIS A 806 -0.77 -1.65 43.78
C HIS A 806 -0.95 -2.30 45.17
N GLY A 807 -1.21 -1.48 46.20
CA GLY A 807 -1.52 -1.93 47.56
C GLY A 807 -0.35 -1.96 48.54
N LEU A 808 0.84 -1.48 48.14
CA LEU A 808 1.99 -1.30 49.02
C LEU A 808 1.83 -0.02 49.88
N GLN A 809 2.01 -0.15 51.19
CA GLN A 809 2.17 0.98 52.11
C GLN A 809 3.57 0.93 52.72
N LEU A 810 4.29 2.05 52.61
CA LEU A 810 5.55 2.27 53.33
C LEU A 810 5.22 2.55 54.80
N SER A 811 5.96 1.96 55.74
CA SER A 811 5.68 2.08 57.18
C SER A 811 5.80 3.51 57.71
N ASP A 812 6.64 4.32 57.07
CA ASP A 812 7.01 5.65 57.53
C ASP A 812 6.29 6.66 56.61
N ASN A 813 5.36 7.43 57.17
CA ASN A 813 4.47 8.39 56.47
C ASN A 813 5.20 9.59 55.79
N SER A 814 6.46 9.45 55.38
CA SER A 814 7.24 10.44 54.64
C SER A 814 7.59 9.90 53.25
N GLU A 815 6.64 9.96 52.32
CA GLU A 815 6.88 9.67 50.90
C GLU A 815 7.83 10.70 50.24
N GLN A 816 8.08 11.81 50.94
CA GLN A 816 8.97 12.90 50.52
C GLN A 816 10.06 13.15 51.57
N PHE A 817 11.30 13.20 51.11
CA PHE A 817 12.47 13.52 51.90
C PHE A 817 13.18 14.73 51.29
N ASN A 818 13.49 15.73 52.11
CA ASN A 818 14.18 16.94 51.68
C ASN A 818 15.53 17.06 52.40
N CYS A 819 16.57 17.39 51.64
CA CYS A 819 17.89 17.69 52.14
C CYS A 819 18.39 19.00 51.55
N ASP A 820 18.68 19.97 52.40
CA ASP A 820 19.11 21.30 51.97
C ASP A 820 20.46 21.26 51.23
N ARG A 821 21.40 20.41 51.68
CA ARG A 821 22.72 20.28 51.07
C ARG A 821 23.35 18.91 51.27
N LEU A 822 23.79 18.29 50.17
CA LEU A 822 24.62 17.10 50.17
C LEU A 822 25.99 17.42 49.56
N GLY A 823 27.05 17.31 50.37
CA GLY A 823 28.41 17.66 49.94
C GLY A 823 28.97 16.70 48.90
N ALA A 824 29.87 17.18 48.04
CA ALA A 824 30.53 16.41 46.98
C ALA A 824 31.15 15.10 47.49
N GLY A 825 30.90 14.00 46.76
CA GLY A 825 31.44 12.67 47.02
C GLY A 825 30.83 11.94 48.23
N LYS A 826 29.79 12.48 48.87
CA LYS A 826 29.11 11.86 50.01
C LYS A 826 27.97 10.95 49.56
N GLN A 827 27.61 10.04 50.47
CA GLN A 827 26.48 9.12 50.31
C GLN A 827 25.48 9.33 51.46
N MET A 828 24.20 9.16 51.16
CA MET A 828 23.11 9.20 52.12
C MET A 828 22.30 7.92 52.00
N ASN A 829 22.05 7.25 53.13
CA ASN A 829 21.30 6.00 53.16
C ASN A 829 19.96 6.23 53.87
N LEU A 830 18.87 5.80 53.22
CA LEU A 830 17.52 5.88 53.74
C LEU A 830 16.94 4.46 53.82
N THR A 831 16.47 4.03 54.99
CA THR A 831 15.89 2.69 55.18
C THR A 831 14.37 2.78 55.19
N PHE A 832 13.68 1.91 54.44
CA PHE A 832 12.23 1.85 54.33
C PHE A 832 11.74 0.47 54.74
N HIS A 833 10.67 0.39 55.52
CA HIS A 833 10.01 -0.89 55.80
C HIS A 833 8.76 -1.04 54.93
N CYS A 834 8.61 -2.21 54.32
CA CYS A 834 7.52 -2.56 53.44
C CYS A 834 6.56 -3.51 54.17
N ASN A 835 5.34 -3.06 54.45
CA ASN A 835 4.32 -3.87 55.11
C ASN A 835 3.58 -4.75 54.09
N THR A 836 4.24 -5.71 53.44
CA THR A 836 3.58 -6.59 52.45
C THR A 836 3.95 -8.06 52.50
N GLY A 837 3.00 -8.91 52.09
CA GLY A 837 3.21 -10.33 51.78
C GLY A 837 3.62 -10.60 50.32
N VAL A 838 3.82 -9.54 49.50
CA VAL A 838 4.28 -9.65 48.12
C VAL A 838 5.80 -9.76 48.12
N LYS A 839 6.34 -10.72 47.35
CA LYS A 839 7.78 -11.01 47.32
C LYS A 839 8.59 -10.01 46.50
N ILE A 840 8.02 -9.41 45.46
CA ILE A 840 8.71 -8.47 44.56
C ILE A 840 8.05 -7.09 44.66
N VAL A 841 8.84 -6.05 44.90
CA VAL A 841 8.38 -4.67 45.06
C VAL A 841 8.99 -3.80 43.97
N GLY A 842 8.12 -3.16 43.18
CA GLY A 842 8.49 -2.12 42.23
C GLY A 842 8.48 -0.74 42.88
N ILE A 843 9.54 0.03 42.65
CA ILE A 843 9.80 1.33 43.28
C ILE A 843 10.10 2.35 42.17
N LYS A 844 9.42 3.49 42.22
CA LYS A 844 9.67 4.67 41.41
C LYS A 844 10.20 5.78 42.31
N VAL A 845 11.28 6.43 41.88
CA VAL A 845 11.89 7.56 42.58
C VAL A 845 11.96 8.74 41.65
N THR A 846 11.53 9.89 42.13
CA THR A 846 11.73 11.17 41.48
C THR A 846 12.54 12.05 42.43
N CYS A 847 13.69 12.54 41.96
CA CYS A 847 14.49 13.51 42.69
C CYS A 847 14.50 14.84 41.92
N HIS A 848 14.29 15.94 42.65
CA HIS A 848 14.53 17.30 42.17
C HIS A 848 15.72 17.85 42.94
N TYR A 849 16.69 18.42 42.24
CA TYR A 849 17.90 18.94 42.88
C TYR A 849 18.51 20.07 42.06
N GLU A 850 19.34 20.88 42.71
CA GLU A 850 20.02 22.02 42.08
C GLU A 850 21.55 21.85 42.14
N ILE A 851 22.20 22.10 40.99
CA ILE A 851 23.66 22.15 40.85
C ILE A 851 23.99 23.49 40.18
N ASP A 852 24.88 24.28 40.79
CA ASP A 852 25.31 25.58 40.28
C ASP A 852 24.15 26.56 39.93
N GLY A 853 22.99 26.42 40.60
CA GLY A 853 21.80 27.25 40.39
C GLY A 853 20.85 26.79 39.27
N GLU A 854 21.16 25.68 38.58
CA GLU A 854 20.26 25.05 37.61
C GLU A 854 19.51 23.86 38.22
N ARG A 855 18.25 23.68 37.83
CA ARG A 855 17.39 22.59 38.29
C ARG A 855 17.55 21.34 37.44
N TYR A 856 17.66 20.20 38.12
CA TYR A 856 17.75 18.88 37.52
C TYR A 856 16.66 17.97 38.08
N GLU A 857 16.22 17.05 37.24
CA GLU A 857 15.26 16.01 37.61
C GLU A 857 15.83 14.62 37.33
N TYR A 858 15.67 13.71 38.28
CA TYR A 858 16.15 12.33 38.18
C TYR A 858 15.01 11.36 38.48
N HIS A 859 14.57 10.66 37.45
CA HIS A 859 13.50 9.66 37.50
C HIS A 859 14.11 8.27 37.36
N PHE A 860 13.91 7.42 38.36
CA PHE A 860 14.50 6.09 38.42
C PHE A 860 13.47 5.07 38.88
N GLN A 861 13.41 3.93 38.20
CA GLN A 861 12.58 2.80 38.59
C GLN A 861 13.43 1.54 38.74
N ASP A 862 13.14 0.78 39.79
CA ASP A 862 13.75 -0.53 40.04
C ASP A 862 12.74 -1.52 40.65
N SER A 863 13.09 -2.81 40.62
CA SER A 863 12.31 -3.89 41.21
C SER A 863 13.19 -4.78 42.09
N HIS A 864 12.81 -4.96 43.36
CA HIS A 864 13.57 -5.75 44.31
C HIS A 864 12.78 -6.94 44.86
N ASP A 865 13.43 -8.09 44.97
CA ASP A 865 12.90 -9.28 45.62
C ASP A 865 13.23 -9.28 47.12
N LEU A 866 12.19 -9.18 47.94
CA LEU A 866 12.24 -9.14 49.41
C LEU A 866 12.13 -10.54 50.03
N SER A 867 12.12 -11.62 49.22
CA SER A 867 12.03 -12.98 49.75
C SER A 867 13.28 -13.39 50.54
N LEU A 868 13.05 -13.92 51.74
CA LEU A 868 14.09 -14.64 52.50
C LEU A 868 14.63 -15.80 51.65
N LYS A 869 15.96 -15.86 51.48
CA LYS A 869 16.63 -16.90 50.69
C LYS A 869 16.88 -18.19 51.46
N VAL A 870 16.84 -18.13 52.80
CA VAL A 870 17.15 -19.23 53.72
C VAL A 870 15.90 -19.71 54.44
N SER A 871 15.76 -21.02 54.57
CA SER A 871 14.77 -21.68 55.41
C SER A 871 15.44 -22.30 56.63
N VAL A 872 14.81 -22.19 57.80
CA VAL A 872 15.35 -22.74 59.04
C VAL A 872 14.23 -23.46 59.77
N SER A 873 14.45 -24.74 60.08
CA SER A 873 13.55 -25.53 60.93
C SER A 873 14.32 -26.12 62.09
N VAL A 874 13.68 -26.18 63.26
CA VAL A 874 14.28 -26.72 64.48
C VAL A 874 13.53 -27.99 64.87
N GLN A 875 14.28 -29.05 65.16
CA GLN A 875 13.76 -30.26 65.76
C GLN A 875 14.42 -30.46 67.11
N ASP A 876 13.62 -30.52 68.17
CA ASP A 876 14.10 -30.71 69.52
C ASP A 876 13.94 -32.15 69.96
N ILE A 877 15.03 -32.74 70.46
CA ILE A 877 15.08 -34.10 70.97
C ILE A 877 15.27 -34.03 72.48
N PHE A 878 14.25 -34.44 73.23
CA PHE A 878 14.28 -34.42 74.69
C PHE A 878 15.13 -35.57 75.22
N ARG A 879 16.00 -35.28 76.20
CA ARG A 879 16.69 -36.27 77.05
C ARG A 879 16.46 -35.90 78.51
N THR A 880 16.86 -36.76 79.45
CA THR A 880 16.54 -36.56 80.88
C THR A 880 17.03 -35.23 81.45
N GLU A 881 18.21 -34.76 81.02
CA GLU A 881 18.89 -33.59 81.61
C GLU A 881 19.24 -32.50 80.56
N SER A 882 18.92 -32.73 79.28
CA SER A 882 19.23 -31.77 78.21
C SER A 882 18.29 -31.93 77.02
N ILE A 883 18.06 -30.85 76.29
CA ILE A 883 17.41 -30.85 74.97
C ILE A 883 18.51 -30.79 73.91
N TYR A 884 18.40 -31.63 72.90
CA TYR A 884 19.25 -31.55 71.71
C TYR A 884 18.45 -30.89 70.59
N SER A 885 18.77 -29.63 70.30
CA SER A 885 18.14 -28.85 69.23
C SER A 885 18.91 -29.05 67.93
N LYS A 886 18.27 -29.69 66.95
CA LYS A 886 18.77 -29.89 65.60
C LYS A 886 18.21 -28.81 64.70
N PHE A 887 19.05 -27.86 64.32
CA PHE A 887 18.73 -26.84 63.32
C PHE A 887 19.01 -27.39 61.93
N GLN A 888 17.99 -27.41 61.08
CA GLN A 888 18.07 -27.73 59.68
C GLN A 888 17.95 -26.42 58.89
N ILE A 889 19.04 -26.04 58.22
CA ILE A 889 19.15 -24.81 57.43
C ILE A 889 19.11 -25.21 55.95
N GLY A 890 18.04 -24.85 55.26
CA GLY A 890 17.81 -25.14 53.85
C GLY A 890 17.74 -23.89 53.00
N CYS A 891 17.54 -24.09 51.70
CA CYS A 891 17.27 -23.02 50.75
C CYS A 891 15.77 -22.91 50.54
N VAL A 892 15.23 -21.70 50.39
CA VAL A 892 13.82 -21.50 50.02
C VAL A 892 13.59 -21.84 48.54
N ASN A 893 14.58 -21.57 47.69
CA ASN A 893 14.60 -21.99 46.30
C ASN A 893 15.58 -23.16 46.15
N SER A 894 15.11 -24.31 45.68
CA SER A 894 15.95 -25.51 45.50
C SER A 894 17.05 -25.31 44.45
N HIS A 895 16.88 -24.36 43.53
CA HIS A 895 17.82 -24.07 42.44
C HIS A 895 18.92 -23.08 42.83
N ASN A 896 18.81 -22.41 43.98
CA ASN A 896 19.77 -21.39 44.40
C ASN A 896 20.36 -21.77 45.77
N PRO A 897 21.54 -22.42 45.78
CA PRO A 897 22.19 -22.85 47.00
C PRO A 897 22.64 -21.67 47.86
N VAL A 898 22.67 -21.87 49.17
CA VAL A 898 23.11 -20.87 50.14
C VAL A 898 24.38 -21.33 50.83
N ARG A 899 25.33 -20.41 50.99
CA ARG A 899 26.53 -20.61 51.79
C ARG A 899 26.36 -19.99 53.17
N ILE A 900 26.60 -20.78 54.21
CA ILE A 900 26.50 -20.38 55.62
C ILE A 900 27.90 -20.14 56.15
N ARG A 901 28.17 -18.89 56.56
CA ARG A 901 29.46 -18.43 57.08
C ARG A 901 29.55 -18.51 58.60
N LYS A 902 28.43 -18.30 59.29
CA LYS A 902 28.40 -18.29 60.76
C LYS A 902 27.02 -18.69 61.29
N CYS A 903 26.99 -19.46 62.38
CA CYS A 903 25.77 -19.81 63.13
C CYS A 903 26.03 -19.75 64.63
N ASP A 904 25.29 -18.91 65.33
CA ASP A 904 25.37 -18.73 66.78
C ASP A 904 23.98 -18.94 67.41
N TYR A 905 23.90 -19.79 68.45
CA TYR A 905 22.68 -19.99 69.25
C TYR A 905 22.99 -19.65 70.71
N LYS A 906 22.35 -18.63 71.26
CA LYS A 906 22.70 -18.05 72.55
C LYS A 906 21.47 -17.76 73.40
N CYS A 907 21.60 -17.95 74.71
CA CYS A 907 20.62 -17.50 75.69
C CYS A 907 21.03 -16.12 76.22
N THR A 908 20.24 -15.09 75.90
CA THR A 908 20.41 -13.73 76.44
C THR A 908 20.05 -13.65 77.93
N GLN A 909 19.13 -14.51 78.40
CA GLN A 909 18.59 -14.49 79.77
C GLN A 909 19.34 -15.39 80.79
N GLN A 910 20.44 -16.05 80.39
CA GLN A 910 21.27 -16.95 81.22
C GLN A 910 20.54 -18.10 81.97
N LYS A 911 19.30 -18.45 81.58
CA LYS A 911 18.56 -19.60 82.15
C LYS A 911 19.03 -20.95 81.62
N PHE A 912 19.68 -20.96 80.46
CA PHE A 912 20.13 -22.16 79.76
C PHE A 912 21.59 -22.04 79.34
N ASP A 913 22.35 -23.13 79.52
CA ASP A 913 23.68 -23.29 78.95
C ASP A 913 23.52 -23.96 77.57
N VAL A 914 23.96 -23.27 76.52
CA VAL A 914 23.84 -23.70 75.13
C VAL A 914 25.23 -24.03 74.59
N LYS A 915 25.46 -25.30 74.26
CA LYS A 915 26.73 -25.79 73.72
C LYS A 915 26.55 -26.32 72.31
N ARG A 916 27.33 -25.80 71.37
CA ARG A 916 27.41 -26.34 70.01
C ARG A 916 28.13 -27.69 70.03
N LEU A 917 27.55 -28.68 69.36
CA LEU A 917 28.07 -30.06 69.34
C LEU A 917 28.90 -30.40 68.09
N SER A 918 28.97 -29.50 67.11
CA SER A 918 29.76 -29.72 65.88
C SER A 918 31.25 -29.48 66.11
N THR A 919 32.08 -30.28 65.45
CA THR A 919 33.56 -30.23 65.49
C THR A 919 34.20 -29.16 64.58
N ILE A 920 33.40 -28.35 63.86
CA ILE A 920 33.90 -27.34 62.92
C ILE A 920 34.25 -26.04 63.67
N ASP A 921 35.42 -25.46 63.38
CA ASP A 921 35.94 -24.25 64.03
C ASP A 921 34.97 -23.06 63.95
N LYS A 922 34.95 -22.27 65.03
CA LYS A 922 34.03 -21.12 65.21
C LYS A 922 34.26 -19.99 64.19
N ASP A 923 35.47 -19.87 63.65
CA ASP A 923 35.89 -18.68 62.90
C ASP A 923 35.79 -18.83 61.38
N ASN A 924 35.52 -20.03 60.85
CA ASN A 924 35.41 -20.27 59.40
C ASN A 924 34.47 -21.44 59.06
N LEU A 925 33.18 -21.26 59.33
CA LEU A 925 32.16 -22.16 58.81
C LEU A 925 31.98 -21.86 57.31
N SER A 926 32.09 -22.86 56.44
CA SER A 926 31.67 -22.74 55.04
C SER A 926 30.76 -23.91 54.72
N LEU A 927 29.62 -23.96 55.40
CA LEU A 927 28.61 -24.99 55.19
C LEU A 927 27.76 -24.60 53.98
N MET A 928 27.55 -25.55 53.08
CA MET A 928 26.67 -25.38 51.93
C MET A 928 25.32 -26.02 52.23
N ALA A 929 24.25 -25.30 51.95
CA ALA A 929 22.90 -25.85 51.87
C ALA A 929 22.50 -25.91 50.39
N PHE A 930 22.08 -27.09 49.93
CA PHE A 930 21.49 -27.30 48.61
C PHE A 930 20.00 -27.63 48.76
N GLY A 931 19.23 -27.59 47.67
CA GLY A 931 17.78 -27.82 47.70
C GLY A 931 17.36 -29.12 48.40
N GLU A 932 17.96 -30.24 48.02
CA GLU A 932 17.67 -31.58 48.61
C GLU A 932 18.60 -31.92 49.79
N GLN A 933 19.61 -31.10 50.07
CA GLN A 933 20.62 -31.35 51.11
C GLN A 933 20.76 -30.13 52.02
N PRO A 934 19.93 -30.03 53.07
CA PRO A 934 20.04 -28.95 54.04
C PRO A 934 21.26 -29.16 54.94
N ALA A 935 21.80 -28.05 55.46
CA ALA A 935 22.87 -28.07 56.45
C ALA A 935 22.29 -28.31 57.85
N PHE A 936 22.94 -29.17 58.65
CA PHE A 936 22.51 -29.48 60.01
C PHE A 936 23.49 -28.92 61.04
N VAL A 937 22.97 -28.24 62.05
CA VAL A 937 23.75 -27.77 63.20
C VAL A 937 23.06 -28.23 64.48
N PHE A 938 23.83 -28.87 65.36
CA PHE A 938 23.32 -29.42 66.62
C PHE A 938 23.79 -28.61 67.81
N TYR A 939 22.85 -28.29 68.70
CA TYR A 939 23.11 -27.63 69.96
C TYR A 939 22.55 -28.47 71.12
N LYS A 940 23.33 -28.59 72.19
CA LYS A 940 22.88 -29.11 73.48
C LYS A 940 22.44 -27.94 74.33
N VAL A 941 21.17 -27.94 74.71
CA VAL A 941 20.58 -26.97 75.62
C VAL A 941 20.40 -27.66 76.97
N THR A 942 21.07 -27.14 77.99
CA THR A 942 20.97 -27.64 79.37
C THR A 942 20.37 -26.56 80.25
N PRO A 943 19.22 -26.81 80.93
CA PRO A 943 18.65 -25.87 81.86
C PRO A 943 19.58 -25.68 83.06
N ILE A 944 19.91 -24.43 83.39
CA ILE A 944 20.69 -24.09 84.59
C ILE A 944 19.76 -24.00 85.80
N THR A 945 18.51 -23.59 85.58
CA THR A 945 17.44 -23.48 86.58
C THR A 945 16.30 -24.47 86.30
N ARG A 946 15.69 -25.04 87.35
CA ARG A 946 14.52 -25.96 87.22
C ARG A 946 13.20 -25.28 86.84
N SER A 947 13.16 -23.95 86.82
CA SER A 947 12.01 -23.14 86.41
C SER A 947 12.24 -22.59 85.00
N PHE A 948 11.53 -23.13 84.03
CA PHE A 948 11.44 -22.54 82.68
C PHE A 948 9.99 -22.56 82.21
N ASP A 949 9.67 -21.63 81.33
CA ASP A 949 8.32 -21.43 80.78
C ASP A 949 8.36 -21.46 79.24
N SER A 950 7.21 -21.74 78.64
CA SER A 950 6.97 -21.69 77.20
C SER A 950 7.23 -20.31 76.57
N SER A 951 7.27 -19.26 77.38
CA SER A 951 7.61 -17.88 76.99
C SER A 951 9.12 -17.61 76.88
N ASP A 952 9.98 -18.51 77.37
CA ASP A 952 11.43 -18.35 77.28
C ASP A 952 11.89 -18.59 75.82
N ALA A 953 12.70 -17.66 75.29
CA ALA A 953 13.23 -17.73 73.93
C ALA A 953 14.75 -17.58 73.89
N LEU A 954 15.36 -18.18 72.87
CA LEU A 954 16.80 -18.23 72.63
C LEU A 954 17.10 -17.63 71.26
N ASP A 955 18.15 -16.82 71.15
CA ASP A 955 18.48 -16.08 69.94
C ASP A 955 19.39 -16.92 69.04
N PHE A 956 18.93 -17.16 67.81
CA PHE A 956 19.65 -17.87 66.76
C PHE A 956 20.02 -16.91 65.63
N MET A 957 21.33 -16.74 65.42
CA MET A 957 21.92 -15.84 64.42
C MET A 957 22.61 -16.62 63.31
N ILE A 958 22.34 -16.25 62.06
CA ILE A 958 22.93 -16.88 60.87
C ILE A 958 23.52 -15.80 59.96
N GLN A 959 24.77 -15.96 59.56
CA GLN A 959 25.36 -15.18 58.46
C GLN A 959 25.47 -16.07 57.23
N PHE A 960 24.88 -15.62 56.12
CA PHE A 960 24.80 -16.39 54.89
C PHE A 960 24.96 -15.52 53.65
N SER A 961 25.27 -16.15 52.53
CA SER A 961 25.31 -15.53 51.21
C SER A 961 24.67 -16.45 50.17
N ASP A 962 24.04 -15.81 49.18
CA ASP A 962 23.42 -16.44 48.05
C ASP A 962 24.45 -16.64 46.93
N LEU A 963 24.60 -17.88 46.43
CA LEU A 963 25.66 -18.19 45.46
C LEU A 963 25.49 -17.44 44.13
N GLU A 964 24.25 -17.28 43.68
CA GLU A 964 23.94 -16.56 42.45
C GLU A 964 24.33 -15.08 42.58
N SER A 965 24.05 -14.47 43.74
CA SER A 965 24.40 -13.09 44.05
C SER A 965 25.91 -12.86 44.14
N GLU A 966 26.66 -13.80 44.71
CA GLU A 966 28.12 -13.78 44.69
C GLU A 966 28.67 -13.84 43.25
N CYS A 967 28.13 -14.74 42.41
CA CYS A 967 28.52 -14.83 41.00
C CYS A 967 28.26 -13.52 40.25
N LYS A 968 27.07 -12.91 40.43
CA LYS A 968 26.72 -11.62 39.82
C LYS A 968 27.69 -10.51 40.24
N GLN A 969 28.11 -10.47 41.51
CA GLN A 969 29.09 -9.48 41.99
C GLN A 969 30.47 -9.69 41.37
N ILE A 970 30.95 -10.93 41.24
CA ILE A 970 32.23 -11.25 40.60
C ILE A 970 32.21 -10.80 39.13
N VAL A 971 31.14 -11.11 38.39
CA VAL A 971 31.00 -10.67 36.99
C VAL A 971 30.93 -9.14 36.88
N ARG A 972 30.16 -8.47 37.76
CA ARG A 972 30.10 -7.01 37.82
C ARG A 972 31.48 -6.39 38.04
N ALA A 973 32.26 -6.92 38.97
CA ALA A 973 33.60 -6.45 39.26
C ALA A 973 34.56 -6.67 38.08
N ALA A 974 34.46 -7.81 37.39
CA ALA A 974 35.23 -8.09 36.17
C ALA A 974 34.91 -7.08 35.05
N ILE A 975 33.63 -6.79 34.81
CA ILE A 975 33.18 -5.80 33.82
C ILE A 975 33.72 -4.41 34.20
N GLN A 976 33.59 -4.02 35.47
CA GLN A 976 34.07 -2.74 35.96
C GLN A 976 35.59 -2.58 35.79
N HIS A 977 36.35 -3.63 36.09
CA HIS A 977 37.81 -3.65 35.94
C HIS A 977 38.22 -3.40 34.48
N GLU A 978 37.63 -4.14 33.53
CA GLU A 978 37.97 -4.00 32.11
C GLU A 978 37.50 -2.67 31.50
N LEU A 979 36.32 -2.16 31.89
CA LEU A 979 35.86 -0.83 31.47
C LEU A 979 36.77 0.28 32.00
N LYS A 980 37.25 0.18 33.24
CA LYS A 980 38.18 1.16 33.85
C LYS A 980 39.51 1.18 33.12
N LYS A 981 40.05 0.01 32.77
CA LYS A 981 41.28 -0.12 31.98
C LYS A 981 41.20 0.56 30.62
N ARG A 982 40.02 0.57 29.99
CA ARG A 982 39.77 1.20 28.67
C ARG A 982 39.28 2.65 28.75
N GLY A 983 39.10 3.22 29.94
CA GLY A 983 38.56 4.58 30.11
C GLY A 983 37.08 4.70 29.71
N LYS A 984 36.33 3.60 29.74
CA LYS A 984 34.93 3.50 29.28
C LYS A 984 33.96 3.17 30.42
N LEU A 985 34.30 3.55 31.66
CA LEU A 985 33.48 3.33 32.87
C LEU A 985 32.05 3.82 32.76
N LYS A 986 31.77 4.82 31.91
CA LYS A 986 30.42 5.32 31.64
C LYS A 986 29.40 4.27 31.21
N TYR A 987 29.85 3.15 30.62
CA TYR A 987 28.96 2.09 30.14
C TYR A 987 28.68 0.98 31.15
N ILE A 988 29.17 1.10 32.39
CA ILE A 988 29.02 0.04 33.40
C ILE A 988 27.54 -0.29 33.64
N PHE A 989 26.68 0.69 33.86
CA PHE A 989 25.28 0.45 34.19
C PHE A 989 24.50 -0.20 33.03
N MET A 990 24.81 0.21 31.79
CA MET A 990 24.29 -0.44 30.58
C MET A 990 24.68 -1.92 30.54
N LEU A 991 25.96 -2.25 30.79
CA LEU A 991 26.42 -3.64 30.76
C LEU A 991 25.90 -4.44 31.96
N THR A 992 25.76 -3.84 33.14
CA THR A 992 25.26 -4.53 34.33
C THR A 992 23.79 -4.91 34.25
N GLY A 993 23.03 -4.31 33.32
CA GLY A 993 21.66 -4.75 33.01
C GLY A 993 21.58 -6.22 32.58
N ILE A 994 22.67 -6.80 32.07
CA ILE A 994 22.72 -8.22 31.68
C ILE A 994 22.75 -9.18 32.88
N LEU A 995 23.15 -8.70 34.07
CA LEU A 995 23.43 -9.57 35.22
C LEU A 995 22.18 -10.32 35.71
N SER A 996 20.99 -9.78 35.50
CA SER A 996 19.72 -10.43 35.82
C SER A 996 19.38 -11.59 34.88
N GLU A 997 19.91 -11.60 33.66
CA GLU A 997 19.68 -12.65 32.65
C GLU A 997 20.71 -13.78 32.71
N LEU A 998 21.84 -13.60 33.42
CA LEU A 998 22.91 -14.59 33.47
C LEU A 998 22.52 -15.83 34.27
N GLN A 999 22.84 -17.00 33.71
CA GLN A 999 22.68 -18.30 34.34
C GLN A 999 24.05 -18.87 34.67
N PHE A 1000 24.26 -19.22 35.95
CA PHE A 1000 25.55 -19.67 36.46
C PHE A 1000 25.53 -21.17 36.78
N ASP A 1001 26.68 -21.83 36.62
CA ASP A 1001 26.88 -23.17 37.20
C ASP A 1001 27.21 -23.05 38.70
N LEU A 1002 26.16 -23.00 39.51
CA LEU A 1002 26.28 -22.81 40.96
C LEU A 1002 26.92 -24.02 41.66
N ILE A 1003 26.79 -25.22 41.07
CA ILE A 1003 27.38 -26.44 41.64
C ILE A 1003 28.90 -26.40 41.45
N GLN A 1004 29.35 -26.11 40.23
CA GLN A 1004 30.78 -25.97 39.94
C GLN A 1004 31.40 -24.83 40.76
N TYR A 1005 30.73 -23.67 40.84
CA TYR A 1005 31.18 -22.54 41.66
C TYR A 1005 31.32 -22.92 43.13
N SER A 1006 30.42 -23.74 43.68
CA SER A 1006 30.49 -24.17 45.08
C SER A 1006 31.74 -24.97 45.45
N VAL A 1007 32.35 -25.66 44.46
CA VAL A 1007 33.52 -26.53 44.64
C VAL A 1007 34.82 -25.83 44.24
N GLU A 1008 34.82 -25.15 43.08
CA GLU A 1008 36.02 -24.62 42.46
C GLU A 1008 36.24 -23.12 42.75
N ASN A 1009 35.25 -22.41 43.29
CA ASN A 1009 35.24 -20.95 43.48
C ASN A 1009 35.52 -20.14 42.20
N THR A 1010 35.24 -20.72 41.04
CA THR A 1010 35.33 -20.06 39.74
C THR A 1010 33.97 -19.92 39.11
N VAL A 1011 33.67 -18.75 38.55
CA VAL A 1011 32.34 -18.47 37.99
C VAL A 1011 32.32 -18.94 36.53
N HIS A 1012 31.38 -19.84 36.22
CA HIS A 1012 31.08 -20.29 34.87
C HIS A 1012 29.65 -19.87 34.49
N VAL A 1013 29.51 -19.23 33.34
CA VAL A 1013 28.23 -18.71 32.83
C VAL A 1013 27.73 -19.62 31.71
N LEU A 1014 26.60 -20.29 31.94
CA LEU A 1014 26.04 -21.31 31.04
C LEU A 1014 25.46 -20.69 29.76
N ASN A 1015 24.91 -19.48 29.84
CA ASN A 1015 24.25 -18.79 28.74
C ASN A 1015 25.06 -17.60 28.18
N ALA A 1016 26.40 -17.63 28.35
CA ALA A 1016 27.30 -16.54 28.00
C ALA A 1016 27.14 -16.04 26.56
N ALA A 1017 27.18 -16.92 25.56
CA ALA A 1017 27.03 -16.50 24.16
C ALA A 1017 25.67 -15.87 23.83
N SER A 1018 24.57 -16.37 24.41
CA SER A 1018 23.23 -15.83 24.17
C SER A 1018 23.09 -14.42 24.72
N CYS A 1019 23.46 -14.24 25.99
CA CYS A 1019 23.47 -12.94 26.65
C CYS A 1019 24.43 -11.97 25.92
N SER A 1020 25.63 -12.42 25.57
CA SER A 1020 26.60 -11.62 24.82
C SER A 1020 26.03 -11.15 23.46
N LYS A 1021 25.33 -12.02 22.73
CA LYS A 1021 24.65 -11.66 21.47
C LYS A 1021 23.52 -10.65 21.69
N SER A 1022 22.70 -10.83 22.72
CA SER A 1022 21.61 -9.90 23.06
C SER A 1022 22.15 -8.52 23.43
N MET A 1023 23.17 -8.46 24.29
CA MET A 1023 23.79 -7.21 24.70
C MET A 1023 24.53 -6.52 23.54
N ASN A 1024 25.17 -7.27 22.63
CA ASN A 1024 25.76 -6.69 21.42
C ASN A 1024 24.72 -6.02 20.50
N LYS A 1025 23.47 -6.51 20.44
CA LYS A 1025 22.39 -5.80 19.74
C LYS A 1025 22.09 -4.46 20.42
N ILE A 1026 22.06 -4.42 21.75
CA ILE A 1026 21.85 -3.19 22.52
C ILE A 1026 23.00 -2.20 22.29
N ILE A 1027 24.25 -2.66 22.37
CA ILE A 1027 25.46 -1.87 22.07
C ILE A 1027 25.41 -1.30 20.64
N SER A 1028 25.01 -2.11 19.65
CA SER A 1028 24.92 -1.66 18.25
C SER A 1028 23.89 -0.56 18.02
N ARG A 1029 22.87 -0.48 18.87
CA ARG A 1029 21.79 0.51 18.80
C ARG A 1029 22.13 1.77 19.61
N LEU A 1030 22.51 1.61 20.88
CA LEU A 1030 22.63 2.71 21.85
C LEU A 1030 24.04 3.32 21.94
N THR A 1031 25.09 2.60 21.54
CA THR A 1031 26.47 3.09 21.63
C THR A 1031 26.91 3.78 20.34
N PRO A 1032 27.64 4.91 20.40
CA PRO A 1032 28.27 5.54 19.24
C PRO A 1032 29.24 4.58 18.51
N PRO A 1033 29.36 4.65 17.18
CA PRO A 1033 30.18 3.73 16.40
C PRO A 1033 31.66 3.71 16.80
N LYS A 1034 32.18 4.81 17.37
CA LYS A 1034 33.57 4.90 17.85
C LYS A 1034 33.87 3.98 19.04
N ASP A 1035 32.88 3.75 19.90
CA ASP A 1035 33.06 3.05 21.18
C ASP A 1035 32.56 1.59 21.12
N ARG A 1036 31.86 1.21 20.04
CA ARG A 1036 31.24 -0.12 19.89
C ARG A 1036 32.25 -1.27 19.96
N SER A 1037 33.39 -1.15 19.28
CA SER A 1037 34.41 -2.21 19.28
C SER A 1037 34.95 -2.44 20.68
N ASP A 1038 35.30 -1.37 21.39
CA ASP A 1038 35.89 -1.46 22.73
C ASP A 1038 34.94 -2.11 23.74
N ILE A 1039 33.66 -1.77 23.71
CA ILE A 1039 32.66 -2.33 24.64
C ILE A 1039 32.33 -3.79 24.27
N SER A 1040 32.18 -4.08 22.98
CA SER A 1040 31.90 -5.44 22.51
C SER A 1040 33.06 -6.37 22.84
N ASP A 1041 34.31 -5.89 22.76
CA ASP A 1041 35.48 -6.64 23.18
C ASP A 1041 35.48 -6.96 24.68
N VAL A 1042 35.09 -6.00 25.54
CA VAL A 1042 34.97 -6.25 26.99
C VAL A 1042 33.94 -7.34 27.26
N LEU A 1043 32.81 -7.27 26.56
CA LEU A 1043 31.75 -8.28 26.66
C LEU A 1043 32.25 -9.65 26.19
N LEU A 1044 32.97 -9.74 25.06
CA LEU A 1044 33.53 -10.99 24.55
C LEU A 1044 34.64 -11.56 25.44
N LEU A 1045 35.45 -10.70 26.06
CA LEU A 1045 36.50 -11.12 27.00
C LEU A 1045 35.93 -11.76 28.26
N ILE A 1046 34.77 -11.32 28.74
CA ILE A 1046 34.19 -11.77 30.01
C ILE A 1046 33.09 -12.82 29.80
N LEU A 1047 32.30 -12.70 28.72
CA LEU A 1047 31.12 -13.51 28.42
C LEU A 1047 31.28 -14.20 27.05
N HIS A 1048 32.17 -15.20 26.97
CA HIS A 1048 32.20 -16.16 25.87
C HIS A 1048 32.11 -17.59 26.39
N ASP A 1049 31.73 -18.52 25.52
CA ASP A 1049 31.49 -19.91 25.90
C ASP A 1049 32.76 -20.57 26.45
N GLY A 1050 32.66 -21.15 27.64
CA GLY A 1050 33.77 -21.81 28.35
C GLY A 1050 34.71 -20.86 29.10
N GLN A 1051 34.42 -19.55 29.15
CA GLN A 1051 35.21 -18.60 29.92
C GLN A 1051 35.05 -18.84 31.43
N ILE A 1052 36.17 -18.88 32.14
CA ILE A 1052 36.23 -19.06 33.59
C ILE A 1052 36.66 -17.74 34.21
N ILE A 1053 35.79 -17.16 35.05
CA ILE A 1053 36.11 -15.92 35.76
C ILE A 1053 36.65 -16.30 37.14
N GLY A 1054 37.92 -15.92 37.38
CA GLY A 1054 38.62 -16.23 38.63
C GLY A 1054 38.05 -15.50 39.84
N PRO A 1055 38.29 -16.01 41.06
CA PRO A 1055 37.85 -15.36 42.29
C PRO A 1055 38.58 -14.03 42.47
N LEU A 1056 37.82 -12.94 42.58
CA LEU A 1056 38.32 -11.68 43.13
C LEU A 1056 38.05 -11.68 44.64
N ASP A 1057 38.99 -11.17 45.45
CA ASP A 1057 38.96 -11.09 46.93
C ASP A 1057 37.86 -10.17 47.51
N LEU A 1058 36.71 -10.02 46.85
CA LEU A 1058 35.68 -9.00 47.12
C LEU A 1058 34.41 -9.52 47.84
N LEU A 1059 34.44 -10.72 48.42
CA LEU A 1059 33.26 -11.44 48.96
C LEU A 1059 32.59 -10.84 50.23
N LEU A 1060 32.97 -9.64 50.67
CA LEU A 1060 32.48 -9.05 51.92
C LEU A 1060 31.12 -8.33 51.81
N ASP A 1061 30.71 -7.91 50.61
CA ASP A 1061 29.49 -7.11 50.44
C ASP A 1061 28.19 -7.92 50.23
N ALA A 1062 28.28 -9.23 49.94
CA ALA A 1062 27.12 -10.11 49.75
C ALA A 1062 26.60 -10.80 51.02
N LEU A 1063 27.16 -10.49 52.20
CA LEU A 1063 26.79 -11.17 53.44
C LEU A 1063 25.48 -10.60 54.01
N CYS A 1064 24.52 -11.50 54.21
CA CYS A 1064 23.27 -11.23 54.91
C CYS A 1064 23.32 -11.85 56.31
N GLU A 1065 22.71 -11.17 57.27
CA GLU A 1065 22.55 -11.63 58.65
C GLU A 1065 21.06 -11.84 58.95
N LEU A 1066 20.69 -13.02 59.47
CA LEU A 1066 19.34 -13.39 59.87
C LEU A 1066 19.25 -13.64 61.38
N HIS A 1067 18.35 -12.92 62.05
CA HIS A 1067 18.03 -13.09 63.46
C HIS A 1067 16.72 -13.86 63.65
N ILE A 1068 16.76 -14.96 64.41
CA ILE A 1068 15.61 -15.81 64.73
C ILE A 1068 15.48 -15.97 66.25
N SER A 1069 14.32 -15.62 66.81
CA SER A 1069 14.00 -15.93 68.20
C SER A 1069 13.32 -17.29 68.28
N VAL A 1070 13.95 -18.26 68.96
CA VAL A 1070 13.51 -19.65 69.03
C VAL A 1070 12.91 -19.93 70.41
N PRO A 1071 11.62 -20.27 70.53
CA PRO A 1071 11.02 -20.61 71.81
C PRO A 1071 11.57 -21.93 72.34
N VAL A 1072 11.72 -22.06 73.65
CA VAL A 1072 12.15 -23.32 74.29
C VAL A 1072 10.96 -24.28 74.35
N PRO A 1073 11.08 -25.50 73.79
CA PRO A 1073 9.96 -26.44 73.74
C PRO A 1073 9.69 -27.06 75.13
N CYS A 1074 8.41 -27.28 75.45
CA CYS A 1074 7.96 -27.94 76.68
C CYS A 1074 7.32 -29.31 76.36
N LEU A 1075 7.57 -30.31 77.21
CA LEU A 1075 7.06 -31.66 77.05
C LEU A 1075 6.43 -32.16 78.36
N ASN A 1076 5.13 -32.46 78.33
CA ASN A 1076 4.38 -32.79 79.55
C ASN A 1076 4.83 -34.11 80.17
N THR A 1077 5.16 -35.13 79.37
CA THR A 1077 5.62 -36.43 79.89
C THR A 1077 6.63 -37.09 78.96
N LEU A 1078 7.78 -37.48 79.49
CA LEU A 1078 8.84 -38.20 78.78
C LEU A 1078 8.90 -39.64 79.29
N HIS A 1079 8.64 -40.60 78.41
CA HIS A 1079 8.67 -42.03 78.75
C HIS A 1079 10.00 -42.65 78.34
N HIS A 1080 10.77 -43.13 79.30
CA HIS A 1080 11.96 -43.94 79.05
C HIS A 1080 11.57 -45.41 79.06
N VAL A 1081 11.85 -46.13 78.00
CA VAL A 1081 11.53 -47.54 77.82
C VAL A 1081 12.80 -48.33 77.63
N GLU A 1082 12.94 -49.40 78.42
CA GLU A 1082 14.13 -50.26 78.43
C GLU A 1082 13.72 -51.72 78.63
N PHE A 1083 14.21 -52.63 77.78
CA PHE A 1083 14.09 -54.07 78.03
C PHE A 1083 15.24 -54.56 78.89
N ILE A 1084 14.95 -55.09 80.07
CA ILE A 1084 15.92 -55.71 80.96
C ILE A 1084 15.85 -57.22 80.77
N VAL A 1085 16.93 -57.83 80.28
CA VAL A 1085 17.03 -59.28 80.09
C VAL A 1085 17.88 -59.91 81.18
N ALA A 1086 17.39 -61.00 81.78
CA ALA A 1086 17.94 -61.56 83.02
C ALA A 1086 19.32 -62.25 82.87
N GLU A 1087 19.58 -62.94 81.76
CA GLU A 1087 20.85 -63.64 81.49
C GLU A 1087 21.35 -63.31 80.09
N LYS A 1088 22.41 -62.51 79.95
CA LYS A 1088 22.98 -62.16 78.63
C LYS A 1088 23.89 -63.29 78.12
N GLY A 1089 23.31 -64.30 77.46
CA GLY A 1089 24.02 -65.39 76.79
C GLY A 1089 23.41 -65.69 75.41
N PRO A 1090 24.03 -66.54 74.57
CA PRO A 1090 23.42 -66.94 73.31
C PRO A 1090 22.11 -67.69 73.57
N TYR A 1091 20.99 -67.13 73.13
CA TYR A 1091 19.70 -67.78 73.26
C TYR A 1091 19.51 -68.80 72.15
N ILE A 1092 18.69 -69.82 72.41
CA ILE A 1092 18.41 -70.86 71.41
C ILE A 1092 17.16 -70.45 70.61
N LEU A 1093 17.23 -70.61 69.29
CA LEU A 1093 16.12 -70.34 68.38
C LEU A 1093 14.85 -71.09 68.83
N GLY A 1094 13.74 -70.36 68.95
CA GLY A 1094 12.45 -70.90 69.37
C GLY A 1094 12.28 -71.13 70.89
N GLU A 1095 13.31 -70.89 71.72
CA GLU A 1095 13.17 -70.96 73.18
C GLU A 1095 12.71 -69.62 73.78
N PRO A 1096 11.80 -69.62 74.78
CA PRO A 1096 11.28 -68.40 75.38
C PRO A 1096 12.32 -67.65 76.21
N ILE A 1097 12.56 -66.38 75.87
CA ILE A 1097 13.42 -65.46 76.62
C ILE A 1097 12.54 -64.59 77.53
N ASN A 1098 12.71 -64.73 78.84
CA ASN A 1098 12.02 -63.88 79.80
C ASN A 1098 12.72 -62.52 79.88
N THR A 1099 12.03 -61.47 79.43
CA THR A 1099 12.48 -60.08 79.48
C THR A 1099 11.53 -59.26 80.33
N ARG A 1100 12.04 -58.21 80.98
CA ARG A 1100 11.22 -57.25 81.72
C ARG A 1100 11.28 -55.91 81.04
N LEU A 1101 10.14 -55.44 80.55
CA LEU A 1101 10.00 -54.13 79.97
C LEU A 1101 9.78 -53.09 81.08
N VAL A 1102 10.72 -52.17 81.26
CA VAL A 1102 10.65 -51.09 82.25
C VAL A 1102 10.34 -49.77 81.54
N VAL A 1103 9.30 -49.09 82.00
CA VAL A 1103 8.89 -47.76 81.55
C VAL A 1103 9.04 -46.78 82.70
N LYS A 1104 9.99 -45.85 82.61
CA LYS A 1104 10.17 -44.73 83.54
C LYS A 1104 9.65 -43.46 82.90
N SER A 1105 8.53 -42.97 83.39
CA SER A 1105 7.92 -41.73 82.92
C SER A 1105 8.32 -40.58 83.83
N ASN A 1106 8.74 -39.45 83.28
CA ASN A 1106 9.01 -38.23 84.04
C ASN A 1106 8.31 -37.02 83.42
N SER A 1107 8.01 -36.01 84.24
CA SER A 1107 7.43 -34.73 83.80
C SER A 1107 8.42 -33.57 83.98
N LYS A 1108 9.73 -33.82 83.92
CA LYS A 1108 10.77 -32.79 84.16
C LYS A 1108 10.69 -31.63 83.16
N TRP A 1109 10.16 -31.90 81.96
CA TRP A 1109 10.08 -30.93 80.87
C TRP A 1109 8.73 -30.23 80.76
N SER A 1110 7.82 -30.41 81.72
CA SER A 1110 6.40 -30.01 81.59
C SER A 1110 6.15 -28.51 81.63
N GLY A 1111 7.20 -27.69 81.78
CA GLY A 1111 7.08 -26.28 82.14
C GLY A 1111 6.36 -26.09 83.48
N LEU A 1112 6.47 -24.90 84.06
CA LEU A 1112 5.47 -24.46 85.04
C LEU A 1112 4.21 -24.12 84.23
N LEU A 1113 3.28 -25.06 84.09
CA LEU A 1113 1.93 -24.74 83.61
C LEU A 1113 1.31 -23.77 84.62
N SER A 1114 1.42 -22.47 84.37
CA SER A 1114 0.60 -21.47 85.01
C SER A 1114 -0.85 -21.76 84.63
N ASN A 1115 -1.57 -22.44 85.52
CA ASN A 1115 -3.01 -22.32 85.62
C ASN A 1115 -3.35 -20.87 86.01
N GLU A 1116 -3.14 -19.92 85.11
CA GLU A 1116 -3.90 -18.67 85.15
C GLU A 1116 -5.21 -18.92 84.39
N LEU A 1117 -6.23 -19.23 85.18
CA LEU A 1117 -7.64 -19.16 84.82
C LEU A 1117 -7.94 -17.83 84.11
N LEU A 1118 -7.91 -17.82 82.77
CA LEU A 1118 -8.62 -16.83 82.00
C LEU A 1118 -10.07 -17.29 81.87
N ALA A 1119 -10.91 -16.66 82.68
CA ALA A 1119 -12.38 -16.76 82.75
C ALA A 1119 -12.97 -17.83 83.68
N SER A 1120 -13.43 -17.35 84.83
CA SER A 1120 -14.38 -18.00 85.74
C SER A 1120 -15.78 -18.05 85.11
N SER A 1121 -16.17 -19.17 84.51
CA SER A 1121 -17.59 -19.50 84.30
C SER A 1121 -17.80 -20.95 83.82
N SER A 1122 -17.34 -21.93 84.61
CA SER A 1122 -17.85 -23.31 84.51
C SER A 1122 -17.77 -23.98 85.90
N PRO A 1123 -18.80 -24.73 86.33
CA PRO A 1123 -18.91 -25.17 87.71
C PRO A 1123 -17.95 -26.31 88.04
N ASP A 1124 -17.47 -26.30 89.28
CA ASP A 1124 -16.62 -27.29 89.96
C ASP A 1124 -16.85 -28.75 89.49
N ARG A 1125 -16.00 -29.24 88.60
CA ARG A 1125 -15.67 -30.67 88.62
C ARG A 1125 -14.60 -30.86 89.69
N ARG A 1126 -15.07 -31.38 90.82
CA ARG A 1126 -14.29 -31.88 91.94
C ARG A 1126 -12.98 -32.52 91.45
N LEU A 1127 -11.89 -32.11 92.09
CA LEU A 1127 -10.56 -32.73 92.09
C LEU A 1127 -10.67 -34.27 92.07
N GLN A 1128 -10.74 -34.85 90.88
CA GLN A 1128 -10.22 -36.18 90.63
C GLN A 1128 -8.78 -35.94 90.20
N HIS A 1129 -7.83 -36.59 90.87
CA HIS A 1129 -6.49 -36.74 90.33
C HIS A 1129 -6.66 -37.35 88.94
N ASP A 1130 -6.53 -36.55 87.89
CA ASP A 1130 -6.65 -37.01 86.51
C ASP A 1130 -5.44 -37.88 86.22
N LEU A 1131 -5.61 -39.18 86.49
CA LEU A 1131 -4.67 -40.22 86.14
C LEU A 1131 -4.48 -40.17 84.63
N LYS A 1132 -3.33 -39.66 84.19
CA LYS A 1132 -2.99 -39.64 82.77
C LYS A 1132 -2.79 -41.08 82.31
N ALA A 1133 -3.66 -41.52 81.42
CA ALA A 1133 -3.68 -42.87 80.91
C ALA A 1133 -2.92 -42.95 79.58
N PHE A 1134 -1.91 -43.80 79.53
CA PHE A 1134 -1.08 -44.05 78.36
C PHE A 1134 -1.16 -45.53 78.01
N GLU A 1135 -1.43 -45.85 76.76
CA GLU A 1135 -1.42 -47.21 76.26
C GLU A 1135 -0.03 -47.52 75.69
N LEU A 1136 0.66 -48.46 76.33
CA LEU A 1136 1.89 -49.04 75.83
C LEU A 1136 1.56 -50.18 74.88
N THR A 1137 2.23 -50.21 73.73
CA THR A 1137 2.16 -51.31 72.76
C THR A 1137 3.58 -51.70 72.34
N VAL A 1138 3.94 -52.97 72.55
CA VAL A 1138 5.16 -53.54 71.99
C VAL A 1138 4.88 -53.92 70.53
N ILE A 1139 5.67 -53.37 69.61
CA ILE A 1139 5.50 -53.63 68.18
C ILE A 1139 5.90 -55.08 67.91
N ASN A 1140 5.04 -55.81 67.20
CA ASN A 1140 5.33 -57.16 66.76
C ASN A 1140 6.21 -57.09 65.50
N GLU A 1141 7.50 -57.32 65.66
CA GLU A 1141 8.48 -57.35 64.57
C GLU A 1141 8.65 -58.77 64.02
N GLU A 1142 9.10 -58.91 62.76
CA GLU A 1142 9.15 -60.22 62.08
C GLU A 1142 10.10 -61.22 62.76
N ASP A 1143 11.10 -60.73 63.48
CA ASP A 1143 12.11 -61.54 64.16
C ASP A 1143 11.64 -62.13 65.50
N TRP A 1144 10.54 -61.64 66.06
CA TRP A 1144 10.11 -61.95 67.42
C TRP A 1144 8.65 -62.42 67.49
N LEU A 1145 8.43 -63.59 68.09
CA LEU A 1145 7.13 -63.96 68.61
C LEU A 1145 7.01 -63.51 70.06
N ILE A 1146 6.19 -62.50 70.29
CA ILE A 1146 6.00 -61.92 71.62
C ILE A 1146 4.87 -62.65 72.35
N SER A 1147 5.08 -63.00 73.62
CA SER A 1147 4.09 -63.58 74.52
C SER A 1147 4.09 -62.83 75.87
N GLY A 1148 2.93 -62.71 76.52
CA GLY A 1148 2.76 -61.87 77.71
C GLY A 1148 2.23 -60.47 77.38
N CYS A 1149 2.83 -59.42 77.96
CA CYS A 1149 2.36 -58.04 77.83
C CYS A 1149 2.63 -57.46 76.42
N LYS A 1150 1.63 -57.52 75.51
CA LYS A 1150 1.68 -56.88 74.19
C LYS A 1150 1.14 -55.45 74.17
N ARG A 1151 0.07 -55.22 74.95
CA ARG A 1151 -0.63 -53.94 75.03
C ARG A 1151 -1.14 -53.74 76.46
N GLN A 1152 -0.82 -52.61 77.07
CA GLN A 1152 -1.16 -52.35 78.48
C GLN A 1152 -1.36 -50.87 78.74
N ASN A 1153 -2.39 -50.53 79.52
CA ASN A 1153 -2.62 -49.17 79.98
C ASN A 1153 -1.79 -48.89 81.23
N ILE A 1154 -1.11 -47.75 81.20
CA ILE A 1154 -0.26 -47.19 82.24
C ILE A 1154 -0.93 -45.92 82.74
N TYR A 1155 -1.09 -45.80 84.05
CA TYR A 1155 -1.65 -44.61 84.68
C TYR A 1155 -0.55 -43.91 85.45
N ILE A 1156 -0.37 -42.61 85.18
CA ILE A 1156 0.66 -41.79 85.79
C ILE A 1156 -0.02 -40.72 86.63
N ASP A 1157 0.22 -40.76 87.94
CA ASP A 1157 -0.02 -39.62 88.82
C ASP A 1157 1.18 -38.67 88.70
N SER A 1158 0.93 -37.37 88.82
CA SER A 1158 1.91 -36.30 88.59
C SER A 1158 3.27 -36.57 89.27
N GLY A 1159 4.34 -36.75 88.48
CA GLY A 1159 5.69 -37.03 88.97
C GLY A 1159 6.46 -38.06 88.15
N GLU A 1160 7.43 -38.73 88.79
CA GLU A 1160 8.14 -39.87 88.21
C GLU A 1160 7.41 -41.18 88.50
N ALA A 1161 7.06 -41.93 87.46
CA ALA A 1161 6.39 -43.23 87.58
C ALA A 1161 7.23 -44.32 86.90
N ILE A 1162 7.47 -45.43 87.61
CA ILE A 1162 8.18 -46.59 87.07
C ILE A 1162 7.23 -47.77 87.00
N ASN A 1163 6.97 -48.26 85.79
CA ASN A 1163 6.15 -49.43 85.55
C ASN A 1163 6.99 -50.53 84.92
N SER A 1164 6.80 -51.77 85.36
CA SER A 1164 7.54 -52.92 84.84
C SER A 1164 6.58 -54.04 84.43
N PHE A 1165 6.77 -54.57 83.23
CA PHE A 1165 5.94 -55.62 82.67
C PHE A 1165 6.82 -56.80 82.25
N ASP A 1166 6.42 -58.03 82.59
CA ASP A 1166 7.12 -59.21 82.11
C ASP A 1166 6.65 -59.53 80.68
N VAL A 1167 7.61 -59.62 79.77
CA VAL A 1167 7.43 -59.88 78.33
C VAL A 1167 8.31 -61.06 77.94
N CYS A 1168 7.71 -62.08 77.36
CA CYS A 1168 8.43 -63.23 76.84
C CYS A 1168 8.69 -63.04 75.34
N LEU A 1169 9.96 -63.01 74.96
CA LEU A 1169 10.39 -62.89 73.57
C LEU A 1169 10.85 -64.27 73.09
N ILE A 1170 10.24 -64.79 72.03
CA ILE A 1170 10.65 -66.03 71.39
C ILE A 1170 11.28 -65.65 70.04
N PRO A 1171 12.59 -65.87 69.84
CA PRO A 1171 13.24 -65.51 68.59
C PRO A 1171 12.83 -66.48 67.48
N LEU A 1172 12.43 -65.91 66.34
CA LEU A 1172 12.00 -66.66 65.14
C LEU A 1172 13.15 -66.87 64.14
N ASN A 1173 14.17 -66.01 64.20
CA ASN A 1173 15.38 -66.09 63.38
C ASN A 1173 16.64 -66.25 64.24
N ALA A 1174 17.71 -66.80 63.67
CA ALA A 1174 19.02 -66.88 64.34
C ALA A 1174 19.92 -65.73 63.85
N GLY A 1175 20.74 -65.16 64.74
CA GLY A 1175 21.58 -63.99 64.46
C GLY A 1175 21.59 -62.98 65.61
N GLU A 1176 22.07 -61.77 65.32
CA GLU A 1176 21.95 -60.61 66.22
C GLU A 1176 20.64 -59.88 65.93
N LEU A 1177 19.63 -60.12 66.77
CA LEU A 1177 18.29 -59.57 66.59
C LEU A 1177 18.12 -58.31 67.43
N LEU A 1178 17.68 -57.22 66.80
CA LEU A 1178 17.32 -55.99 67.53
C LEU A 1178 16.15 -56.24 68.47
N LEU A 1179 16.18 -55.63 69.65
CA LEU A 1179 15.04 -55.69 70.56
C LEU A 1179 13.79 -55.04 69.93
N PRO A 1180 12.57 -55.58 70.17
CA PRO A 1180 11.35 -55.01 69.62
C PRO A 1180 11.12 -53.56 70.04
N LYS A 1181 10.66 -52.72 69.11
CA LYS A 1181 10.32 -51.33 69.45
C LYS A 1181 9.05 -51.22 70.28
N VAL A 1182 9.02 -50.23 71.17
CA VAL A 1182 7.85 -49.92 72.00
C VAL A 1182 7.27 -48.56 71.62
N THR A 1183 5.96 -48.55 71.41
CA THR A 1183 5.20 -47.33 71.17
C THR A 1183 4.29 -47.06 72.35
N MET A 1184 4.14 -45.79 72.68
CA MET A 1184 3.14 -45.35 73.65
C MET A 1184 2.19 -44.39 72.96
N LYS A 1185 0.92 -44.43 73.35
CA LYS A 1185 -0.13 -43.50 72.90
C LYS A 1185 -0.90 -42.98 74.11
N ALA A 1186 -1.16 -41.68 74.16
CA ALA A 1186 -2.10 -41.13 75.13
C ALA A 1186 -3.50 -41.70 74.86
N VAL A 1187 -4.20 -42.14 75.91
CA VAL A 1187 -5.56 -42.72 75.80
C VAL A 1187 -6.62 -41.62 75.74
N ASN A 1188 -6.36 -40.48 76.37
CA ASN A 1188 -7.23 -39.30 76.36
C ASN A 1188 -6.48 -38.09 75.75
N ASP A 1189 -7.17 -37.23 75.00
CA ASP A 1189 -6.57 -36.02 74.42
C ASP A 1189 -6.05 -35.03 75.49
N GLU A 1190 -6.59 -35.09 76.71
CA GLU A 1190 -6.16 -34.24 77.84
C GLU A 1190 -4.80 -34.67 78.47
N SER A 1191 -4.17 -35.75 77.97
CA SER A 1191 -2.90 -36.28 78.53
C SER A 1191 -1.69 -35.35 78.31
N GLY A 1192 -1.77 -34.42 77.36
CA GLY A 1192 -0.70 -33.48 76.99
C GLY A 1192 0.36 -34.06 76.05
N THR A 1193 1.36 -33.25 75.70
CA THR A 1193 2.47 -33.65 74.81
C THR A 1193 3.37 -34.71 75.45
N MET A 1194 3.72 -35.76 74.70
CA MET A 1194 4.58 -36.82 75.20
C MET A 1194 5.63 -37.26 74.18
N ASP A 1195 6.73 -37.81 74.67
CA ASP A 1195 7.78 -38.41 73.84
C ASP A 1195 8.29 -39.70 74.49
N VAL A 1196 8.86 -40.59 73.68
CA VAL A 1196 9.33 -41.92 74.11
C VAL A 1196 10.79 -42.11 73.76
N ILE A 1197 11.62 -42.28 74.77
CA ILE A 1197 13.03 -42.64 74.64
C ILE A 1197 13.15 -44.16 74.78
N GLN A 1198 13.65 -44.82 73.74
CA GLN A 1198 14.04 -46.23 73.83
C GLN A 1198 15.53 -46.31 74.15
N GLU A 1199 15.88 -46.65 75.40
CA GLU A 1199 17.28 -46.66 75.86
C GLU A 1199 18.10 -47.75 75.14
N ASN A 1200 17.48 -48.91 74.89
CA ASN A 1200 18.10 -50.03 74.20
C ASN A 1200 17.43 -50.40 72.87
N GLY A 1201 16.76 -49.44 72.22
CA GLY A 1201 16.11 -49.67 70.92
C GLY A 1201 17.07 -50.01 69.76
N LEU A 1202 18.38 -49.92 69.98
CA LEU A 1202 19.43 -50.35 69.04
C LEU A 1202 20.30 -51.50 69.60
N GLU A 1203 20.00 -52.02 70.80
CA GLU A 1203 20.70 -53.17 71.37
C GLU A 1203 20.22 -54.46 70.67
N THR A 1204 21.15 -55.37 70.40
CA THR A 1204 20.88 -56.67 69.76
C THR A 1204 21.08 -57.82 70.74
N LEU A 1205 20.26 -58.87 70.59
CA LEU A 1205 20.40 -60.15 71.30
C LEU A 1205 20.90 -61.23 70.34
N SER A 1206 21.88 -62.03 70.80
CA SER A 1206 22.46 -63.11 69.98
C SER A 1206 21.66 -64.41 70.14
N VAL A 1207 21.18 -64.97 69.03
CA VAL A 1207 20.37 -66.20 68.98
C VAL A 1207 21.01 -67.23 68.06
N ILE A 1208 21.12 -68.49 68.51
CA ILE A 1208 21.76 -69.62 67.82
C ILE A 1208 20.75 -70.77 67.58
N ALA A 1209 20.83 -71.46 66.43
CA ALA A 1209 19.97 -72.61 66.13
C ALA A 1209 20.40 -73.91 66.83
N LYS A 1210 19.45 -74.72 67.31
CA LYS A 1210 19.68 -76.03 67.94
C LYS A 1210 20.04 -77.07 66.86
N LEU A 1211 21.29 -77.53 66.83
CA LEU A 1211 21.83 -78.43 65.78
C LEU A 1211 21.46 -79.90 66.05
N GLU A 1212 20.40 -80.42 65.40
CA GLU A 1212 20.26 -81.86 65.12
C GLU A 1212 19.93 -82.10 63.64
N ASN A 1213 20.89 -82.68 62.91
CA ASN A 1213 20.84 -83.27 61.58
C ASN A 1213 20.10 -82.52 60.44
N VAL A 1214 20.85 -81.72 59.67
CA VAL A 1214 20.72 -81.72 58.20
C VAL A 1214 22.09 -81.54 57.56
N ALA A 1215 22.42 -82.46 56.65
CA ALA A 1215 23.62 -82.50 55.84
C ALA A 1215 23.61 -81.43 54.74
N PHE A 1216 24.74 -80.73 54.56
CA PHE A 1216 24.99 -79.90 53.39
C PHE A 1216 25.32 -80.79 52.18
N THR A 1217 24.62 -80.59 51.06
CA THR A 1217 25.11 -80.95 49.73
C THR A 1217 25.81 -79.72 49.16
N PHE A 1218 27.04 -79.93 48.66
CA PHE A 1218 27.96 -78.90 48.18
C PHE A 1218 27.45 -78.11 46.97
#